data_AF-M6A2T7-F1
#
_entry.id   AF-M6A2T7-F1
#
_cell.length_a   1.000
_cell.length_b   1.000
_cell.length_c   1.000
_cell.angle_alpha   90.00
_cell.angle_beta   90.00
_cell.angle_gamma   90.00
#
_symmetry.space_group_name_H-M   'P 1'
#
loop_
_entity.id
_entity.type
_entity.pdbx_description
1 polymer ?
#
loop_
_entity_poly.entity_id
_entity_poly.type
_entity_poly.pdbx_seq_one_letter_code
_entity_poly.pdbx_strand_id
1 'polypeptide(L)'
;MQFLDNIRSSKFLILGLFLPQFVILGIYFHKLYLKFLSFCPNKNFLTWDPDARLVTSIRFAEAFRSFDPIMIVRLVFDSPTWPVLRNFPEALIILIFGPGGTPVSLFTFGELILLFLIVPWILFRFSKRKSQIAPPLLFPLVWAGLLQNPGFMHYSFSGMLEIQGGLFFLPAVLALWELQRYRSDEVEILHSSRNPNSLLQEGSKQINSGFVSTKSILTNSYSPWFLCISANLLFHTKYPYGYIFIFFGCLFLITFRFDETKQFIFKILNFYGLFLNESSFLRNRLERNDSVFSIKNVLEKEDLGSFPKNVSVEKNFDSLAKNRSEKTKSVFSKENFFKRIKWHALIPIGCAILLILVTVIFSKETLPGKTKAYLRYAGALIFWISINFVVWKIFYRSQKRDETLRFKDRLKNSILRFGPRSAQTGSTSRSSDAQSLSYTWKYFWTYVIFPIGSWALIHPDRFSSSTSTIRHIQGAGLMPGQSEDSIFSFIYFREILDNSFYVPYGGWVLCAGLIIGIIFGGFHFWKNHEVSASFFLFLSVFVSILGLTLITPNHQPRHIYHLYPALLIAICIFCYERFSEVRTKILSYLLYSIFLIFTLGYWSWKSSDIWERTNLCFSGTDRDLFFTAEDAESVFLKTVNRSSVLWNLLSLEHHNRPDIMLSFYRAGFYNSQKVREKNKKEEFNLQKIRISGSDWFIVTDRCDEIGNRIGIPFDEIKQSVSEDNWNPVRGACILKVDG
;
A
#
# COMPACT_ATOMS: atom_id res chain seq x y z
N MET A 1 -16.27 -15.75 21.57
CA MET A 1 -17.14 -15.91 22.76
C MET A 1 -17.15 -14.70 23.70
N GLN A 2 -16.09 -13.91 23.87
CA GLN A 2 -16.13 -12.61 24.61
C GLN A 2 -16.96 -11.47 23.96
N PHE A 3 -17.64 -11.75 22.84
CA PHE A 3 -18.50 -10.79 22.13
C PHE A 3 -19.87 -10.62 22.81
N LEU A 4 -20.34 -11.68 23.50
CA LEU A 4 -21.68 -11.75 24.10
C LEU A 4 -21.75 -11.21 25.54
N ASP A 5 -20.69 -11.33 26.35
CA ASP A 5 -20.74 -10.95 27.77
C ASP A 5 -20.72 -9.44 28.04
N ASN A 6 -20.50 -8.61 27.02
CA ASN A 6 -20.35 -7.15 27.15
C ASN A 6 -21.62 -6.38 26.70
N ILE A 7 -22.79 -7.03 26.72
CA ILE A 7 -24.04 -6.59 26.04
C ILE A 7 -24.98 -5.69 26.87
N ARG A 8 -24.83 -5.54 28.19
CA ARG A 8 -26.01 -5.25 29.04
C ARG A 8 -26.49 -3.79 29.23
N SER A 9 -25.86 -2.73 28.69
CA SER A 9 -26.48 -1.37 28.73
C SER A 9 -25.98 -0.38 27.67
N SER A 10 -24.66 -0.20 27.49
CA SER A 10 -24.13 0.78 26.52
C SER A 10 -24.18 0.33 25.06
N LYS A 11 -24.17 -0.99 24.78
CA LYS A 11 -24.21 -1.52 23.41
C LYS A 11 -25.58 -1.40 22.74
N PHE A 12 -26.69 -1.45 23.48
CA PHE A 12 -28.03 -1.24 22.89
C PHE A 12 -28.20 0.19 22.38
N LEU A 13 -27.64 1.18 23.09
CA LEU A 13 -27.63 2.57 22.62
C LEU A 13 -26.76 2.73 21.36
N ILE A 14 -25.56 2.13 21.33
CA ILE A 14 -24.68 2.16 20.14
C ILE A 14 -25.35 1.46 18.94
N LEU A 15 -25.92 0.27 19.16
CA LEU A 15 -26.66 -0.46 18.14
C LEU A 15 -27.88 0.34 17.67
N GLY A 16 -28.61 0.97 18.60
CA GLY A 16 -29.75 1.84 18.33
C GLY A 16 -29.38 3.11 17.54
N LEU A 17 -28.14 3.59 17.62
CA LEU A 17 -27.65 4.70 16.80
C LEU A 17 -27.20 4.28 15.40
N PHE A 18 -26.64 3.07 15.25
CA PHE A 18 -26.21 2.56 13.94
C PHE A 18 -27.35 1.96 13.12
N LEU A 19 -28.32 1.31 13.76
CA LEU A 19 -29.40 0.61 13.07
C LEU A 19 -30.21 1.52 12.13
N PRO A 20 -30.67 2.72 12.55
CA PRO A 20 -31.37 3.64 11.65
C PRO A 20 -30.51 4.08 10.47
N GLN A 21 -29.20 4.25 10.68
CA GLN A 21 -28.28 4.66 9.62
C GLN A 21 -28.12 3.56 8.57
N PHE A 22 -27.99 2.30 8.99
CA PHE A 22 -27.94 1.17 8.06
C PHE A 22 -29.27 0.96 7.32
N VAL A 23 -30.41 1.22 7.95
CA VAL A 23 -31.72 1.20 7.28
C VAL A 23 -31.79 2.29 6.21
N ILE A 24 -31.39 3.53 6.53
CA ILE A 24 -31.32 4.63 5.56
C ILE A 24 -30.39 4.28 4.40
N LEU A 25 -29.20 3.76 4.71
CA LEU A 25 -28.23 3.33 3.70
C LEU A 25 -28.78 2.22 2.80
N GLY A 26 -29.49 1.24 3.37
CA GLY A 26 -30.13 0.15 2.64
C GLY A 26 -31.22 0.65 1.68
N ILE A 27 -32.11 1.54 2.14
CA ILE A 27 -33.13 2.18 1.29
C ILE A 27 -32.46 2.93 0.14
N TYR A 28 -31.38 3.64 0.44
CA TYR A 28 -30.66 4.42 -0.55
C TYR A 28 -29.97 3.54 -1.59
N PHE A 29 -29.30 2.48 -1.15
CA PHE A 29 -28.70 1.50 -2.04
C PHE A 29 -29.71 0.81 -2.93
N HIS A 30 -30.88 0.47 -2.40
CA HIS A 30 -31.95 -0.07 -3.20
C HIS A 30 -32.40 0.92 -4.29
N LYS A 31 -32.60 2.20 -3.95
CA LYS A 31 -32.93 3.25 -4.93
C LYS A 31 -31.84 3.43 -5.99
N LEU A 32 -30.56 3.42 -5.60
CA LEU A 32 -29.44 3.52 -6.53
C LEU A 32 -29.41 2.35 -7.50
N TYR A 33 -29.60 1.14 -6.99
CA TYR A 33 -29.65 -0.06 -7.80
C TYR A 33 -30.81 -0.02 -8.81
N LEU A 34 -32.01 0.41 -8.38
CA LEU A 34 -33.15 0.56 -9.28
C LEU A 34 -32.90 1.62 -10.37
N LYS A 35 -32.27 2.76 -10.01
CA LYS A 35 -31.87 3.78 -11.00
C LYS A 35 -30.84 3.24 -11.98
N PHE A 36 -29.82 2.53 -11.49
CA PHE A 36 -28.85 1.87 -12.35
C PHE A 36 -29.55 0.94 -13.36
N LEU A 37 -30.53 0.15 -12.90
CA LEU A 37 -31.32 -0.73 -13.77
C LEU A 37 -32.18 0.01 -14.79
N SER A 38 -32.67 1.22 -14.49
CA SER A 38 -33.52 2.00 -15.38
C SER A 38 -32.75 2.87 -16.38
N PHE A 39 -31.65 3.48 -15.96
CA PHE A 39 -30.88 4.43 -16.78
C PHE A 39 -29.91 3.72 -17.73
N CYS A 40 -29.38 2.56 -17.35
CA CYS A 40 -28.27 1.98 -18.10
C CYS A 40 -28.75 1.05 -19.21
N PRO A 41 -28.46 1.40 -20.49
CA PRO A 41 -28.97 0.67 -21.62
C PRO A 41 -28.31 -0.70 -21.79
N ASN A 42 -27.02 -0.78 -21.47
CA ASN A 42 -26.22 -2.00 -21.56
C ASN A 42 -25.72 -2.40 -20.16
N LYS A 43 -26.10 -3.62 -19.76
CA LYS A 43 -25.79 -4.23 -18.45
C LYS A 43 -24.82 -5.40 -18.57
N ASN A 44 -24.55 -5.80 -19.81
CA ASN A 44 -23.78 -6.99 -20.14
C ASN A 44 -22.32 -6.66 -20.41
N PHE A 45 -22.03 -5.50 -20.96
CA PHE A 45 -20.66 -5.03 -21.18
C PHE A 45 -20.34 -3.90 -20.20
N LEU A 46 -19.08 -3.82 -19.79
CA LEU A 46 -18.59 -2.82 -18.85
C LEU A 46 -17.78 -1.76 -19.61
N THR A 47 -16.90 -1.04 -18.90
CA THR A 47 -15.85 -0.27 -19.57
C THR A 47 -14.71 -1.22 -19.98
N TRP A 48 -13.80 -0.73 -20.84
CA TRP A 48 -12.60 -1.44 -21.31
C TRP A 48 -11.81 -2.18 -20.20
N ASP A 49 -11.55 -1.49 -19.08
CA ASP A 49 -10.72 -2.00 -17.96
C ASP A 49 -11.38 -3.20 -17.24
N PRO A 50 -12.65 -3.09 -16.76
CA PRO A 50 -13.39 -4.21 -16.18
C PRO A 50 -13.64 -5.38 -17.14
N ASP A 51 -13.92 -5.14 -18.42
CA ASP A 51 -14.18 -6.24 -19.37
C ASP A 51 -12.93 -7.08 -19.65
N ALA A 52 -11.77 -6.43 -19.76
CA ALA A 52 -10.49 -7.14 -19.85
C ALA A 52 -10.21 -8.01 -18.61
N ARG A 53 -10.63 -7.55 -17.42
CA ARG A 53 -10.52 -8.34 -16.18
C ARG A 53 -11.51 -9.49 -16.17
N LEU A 54 -12.76 -9.24 -16.59
CA LEU A 54 -13.80 -10.26 -16.67
C LEU A 54 -13.40 -11.41 -17.58
N VAL A 55 -12.74 -11.14 -18.72
CA VAL A 55 -12.15 -12.20 -19.56
C VAL A 55 -11.18 -13.07 -18.77
N THR A 56 -10.36 -12.48 -17.91
CA THR A 56 -9.44 -13.24 -17.06
C THR A 56 -10.19 -14.04 -15.99
N SER A 57 -11.21 -13.45 -15.36
CA SER A 57 -12.10 -14.13 -14.40
C SER A 57 -12.84 -15.32 -15.03
N ILE A 58 -13.31 -15.20 -16.27
CA ILE A 58 -13.94 -16.30 -17.03
C ILE A 58 -12.95 -17.44 -17.25
N ARG A 59 -11.70 -17.13 -17.61
CA ARG A 59 -10.64 -18.15 -17.78
C ARG A 59 -10.31 -18.84 -16.45
N PHE A 60 -10.30 -18.11 -15.34
CA PHE A 60 -10.21 -18.72 -14.01
C PHE A 60 -11.39 -19.63 -13.73
N ALA A 61 -12.62 -19.18 -14.00
CA ALA A 61 -13.84 -19.97 -13.82
C ALA A 61 -13.80 -21.25 -14.66
N GLU A 62 -13.37 -21.17 -15.92
CA GLU A 62 -13.19 -22.34 -16.79
C GLU A 62 -12.12 -23.30 -16.24
N ALA A 63 -10.99 -22.79 -15.75
CA ALA A 63 -9.95 -23.60 -15.13
C ALA A 63 -10.41 -24.28 -13.84
N PHE A 64 -11.24 -23.61 -13.03
CA PHE A 64 -11.90 -24.20 -11.87
C PHE A 64 -12.92 -25.27 -12.27
N ARG A 65 -13.76 -24.99 -13.27
CA ARG A 65 -14.77 -25.93 -13.79
C ARG A 65 -14.14 -27.20 -14.36
N SER A 66 -12.99 -27.07 -15.02
CA SER A 66 -12.24 -28.18 -15.61
C SER A 66 -11.26 -28.86 -14.64
N PHE A 67 -11.15 -28.36 -13.40
CA PHE A 67 -10.18 -28.83 -12.40
C PHE A 67 -8.73 -28.86 -12.94
N ASP A 68 -8.30 -27.82 -13.66
CA ASP A 68 -6.92 -27.69 -14.16
C ASP A 68 -6.07 -26.79 -13.22
N PRO A 69 -5.39 -27.37 -12.21
CA PRO A 69 -4.58 -26.59 -11.27
C PRO A 69 -3.38 -25.93 -11.93
N ILE A 70 -2.86 -26.52 -13.02
CA ILE A 70 -1.71 -25.96 -13.75
C ILE A 70 -2.14 -24.67 -14.43
N MET A 71 -3.32 -24.65 -15.04
CA MET A 71 -3.88 -23.45 -15.65
C MET A 71 -4.18 -22.37 -14.60
N ILE A 72 -4.71 -22.72 -13.42
CA ILE A 72 -4.93 -21.77 -12.32
C ILE A 72 -3.60 -21.13 -11.90
N VAL A 73 -2.58 -21.94 -11.61
CA VAL A 73 -1.25 -21.46 -11.24
C VAL A 73 -0.66 -20.58 -12.35
N ARG A 74 -0.77 -21.02 -13.60
CA ARG A 74 -0.31 -20.27 -14.75
C ARG A 74 -0.99 -18.91 -14.85
N LEU A 75 -2.33 -18.84 -14.77
CA LEU A 75 -3.07 -17.57 -14.81
C LEU A 75 -2.70 -16.63 -13.64
N VAL A 76 -2.40 -17.18 -12.47
CA VAL A 76 -1.90 -16.39 -11.32
C VAL A 76 -0.57 -15.75 -11.63
N PHE A 77 0.35 -16.48 -12.26
CA PHE A 77 1.70 -15.99 -12.58
C PHE A 77 1.76 -15.14 -13.86
N ASP A 78 0.93 -15.46 -14.85
CA ASP A 78 0.89 -14.83 -16.18
C ASP A 78 0.27 -13.43 -16.17
N SER A 79 -0.43 -12.99 -15.10
CA SER A 79 -1.02 -11.64 -15.01
C SER A 79 0.02 -10.60 -14.56
N PRO A 80 0.73 -9.90 -15.47
CA PRO A 80 1.90 -9.10 -15.11
C PRO A 80 1.50 -7.66 -14.76
N THR A 81 0.32 -7.23 -15.21
CA THR A 81 -0.20 -5.86 -15.15
C THR A 81 -1.21 -5.67 -14.03
N TRP A 82 -2.04 -6.68 -13.74
CA TRP A 82 -3.07 -6.62 -12.71
C TRP A 82 -2.89 -7.74 -11.68
N PRO A 83 -2.94 -7.42 -10.39
CA PRO A 83 -3.00 -8.44 -9.37
C PRO A 83 -4.24 -9.34 -9.48
N VAL A 84 -4.11 -10.56 -8.98
CA VAL A 84 -5.09 -11.64 -9.23
C VAL A 84 -6.23 -11.68 -8.21
N LEU A 85 -6.17 -10.89 -7.12
CA LEU A 85 -7.09 -11.04 -5.97
C LEU A 85 -8.55 -10.95 -6.38
N ARG A 86 -8.89 -10.04 -7.28
CA ARG A 86 -10.26 -9.85 -7.77
C ARG A 86 -10.74 -11.03 -8.61
N ASN A 87 -9.88 -11.59 -9.45
CA ASN A 87 -10.28 -12.62 -10.41
C ASN A 87 -10.73 -13.92 -9.72
N PHE A 88 -10.20 -14.23 -8.54
CA PHE A 88 -10.60 -15.42 -7.76
C PHE A 88 -12.06 -15.40 -7.27
N PRO A 89 -12.50 -14.43 -6.45
CA PRO A 89 -13.89 -14.34 -6.02
C PRO A 89 -14.82 -14.05 -7.19
N GLU A 90 -14.38 -13.27 -8.19
CA GLU A 90 -15.18 -13.01 -9.40
C GLU A 90 -15.39 -14.29 -10.23
N ALA A 91 -14.37 -15.15 -10.38
CA ALA A 91 -14.53 -16.46 -11.00
C ALA A 91 -15.53 -17.36 -10.28
N LEU A 92 -15.56 -17.33 -8.94
CA LEU A 92 -16.56 -18.07 -8.16
C LEU A 92 -17.98 -17.54 -8.42
N ILE A 93 -18.14 -16.22 -8.52
CA ILE A 93 -19.42 -15.59 -8.86
C ILE A 93 -19.85 -15.99 -10.28
N ILE A 94 -18.93 -16.02 -11.25
CA ILE A 94 -19.20 -16.45 -12.62
C ILE A 94 -19.64 -17.92 -12.68
N LEU A 95 -19.06 -18.79 -11.85
CA LEU A 95 -19.48 -20.19 -11.77
C LEU A 95 -20.92 -20.34 -11.25
N ILE A 96 -21.37 -19.46 -10.35
CA ILE A 96 -22.69 -19.52 -9.72
C ILE A 96 -23.76 -18.81 -10.55
N PHE A 97 -23.44 -17.63 -11.10
CA PHE A 97 -24.40 -16.71 -11.72
C PHE A 97 -24.20 -16.53 -13.24
N GLY A 98 -23.16 -17.12 -13.81
CA GLY A 98 -22.78 -16.97 -15.22
C GLY A 98 -21.85 -15.78 -15.50
N PRO A 99 -21.28 -15.71 -16.71
CA PRO A 99 -20.23 -14.75 -17.09
C PRO A 99 -20.74 -13.36 -17.49
N GLY A 100 -21.99 -13.01 -17.17
CA GLY A 100 -22.59 -11.71 -17.50
C GLY A 100 -21.91 -10.52 -16.79
N GLY A 101 -22.17 -9.30 -17.27
CA GLY A 101 -21.62 -8.07 -16.67
C GLY A 101 -22.26 -7.68 -15.34
N THR A 102 -23.56 -7.95 -15.18
CA THR A 102 -24.33 -7.66 -13.95
C THR A 102 -23.75 -8.32 -12.68
N PRO A 103 -23.36 -9.61 -12.67
CA PRO A 103 -22.69 -10.21 -11.52
C PRO A 103 -21.42 -9.47 -11.06
N VAL A 104 -20.64 -8.90 -11.99
CA VAL A 104 -19.39 -8.18 -11.68
C VAL A 104 -19.65 -6.83 -11.03
N SER A 105 -20.66 -6.10 -11.51
CA SER A 105 -21.08 -4.84 -10.88
C SER A 105 -21.69 -5.06 -9.50
N LEU A 106 -22.46 -6.14 -9.33
CA LEU A 106 -22.95 -6.57 -8.02
C LEU A 106 -21.82 -6.93 -7.05
N PHE A 107 -20.72 -7.50 -7.55
CA PHE A 107 -19.55 -7.77 -6.72
C PHE A 107 -18.93 -6.49 -6.14
N THR A 108 -18.65 -5.48 -6.97
CA THR A 108 -18.11 -4.19 -6.46
C THR A 108 -19.12 -3.44 -5.59
N PHE A 109 -20.41 -3.57 -5.90
CA PHE A 109 -21.46 -3.04 -5.04
C PHE A 109 -21.48 -3.72 -3.67
N GLY A 110 -21.25 -5.04 -3.62
CA GLY A 110 -21.05 -5.80 -2.39
C GLY A 110 -19.81 -5.36 -1.61
N GLU A 111 -18.70 -5.08 -2.29
CA GLU A 111 -17.49 -4.53 -1.67
C GLU A 111 -17.75 -3.15 -1.06
N LEU A 112 -18.56 -2.31 -1.71
CA LEU A 112 -19.00 -1.03 -1.15
C LEU A 112 -19.83 -1.21 0.13
N ILE A 113 -20.77 -2.17 0.14
CA ILE A 113 -21.54 -2.49 1.35
C ILE A 113 -20.59 -2.94 2.47
N LEU A 114 -19.63 -3.81 2.16
CA LEU A 114 -18.63 -4.27 3.12
C LEU A 114 -17.75 -3.12 3.63
N LEU A 115 -17.39 -2.16 2.78
CA LEU A 115 -16.71 -0.94 3.17
C LEU A 115 -17.53 -0.15 4.21
N PHE A 116 -18.84 0.00 4.01
CA PHE A 116 -19.68 0.67 5.01
C PHE A 116 -19.85 -0.11 6.31
N LEU A 117 -19.80 -1.44 6.27
CA LEU A 117 -19.83 -2.27 7.47
C LEU A 117 -18.52 -2.16 8.29
N ILE A 118 -17.37 -2.01 7.64
CA ILE A 118 -16.07 -1.93 8.33
C ILE A 118 -15.74 -0.53 8.86
N VAL A 119 -16.28 0.54 8.25
CA VAL A 119 -16.04 1.93 8.66
C VAL A 119 -16.37 2.18 10.15
N PRO A 120 -17.54 1.79 10.69
CA PRO A 120 -17.85 1.93 12.12
C PRO A 120 -16.82 1.25 13.03
N TRP A 121 -16.38 0.05 12.64
CA TRP A 121 -15.36 -0.69 13.38
C TRP A 121 -14.02 0.05 13.37
N ILE A 122 -13.60 0.60 12.23
CA ILE A 122 -12.38 1.40 12.11
C ILE A 122 -12.46 2.67 12.96
N LEU A 123 -13.57 3.42 12.87
CA LEU A 123 -13.81 4.61 13.70
C LEU A 123 -13.68 4.27 15.18
N PHE A 124 -14.29 3.15 15.62
CA PHE A 124 -14.18 2.69 17.00
C PHE A 124 -12.73 2.37 17.42
N ARG A 125 -11.94 1.74 16.56
CA ARG A 125 -10.54 1.38 16.85
C ARG A 125 -9.64 2.61 16.98
N PHE A 126 -9.86 3.64 16.16
CA PHE A 126 -9.14 4.91 16.29
C PHE A 126 -9.61 5.74 17.50
N SER A 127 -10.92 5.72 17.81
CA SER A 127 -11.51 6.53 18.90
C SER A 127 -11.37 5.94 20.31
N LYS A 128 -10.73 4.78 20.48
CA LYS A 128 -10.82 3.86 21.65
C LYS A 128 -10.53 4.42 23.07
N ARG A 129 -10.28 5.73 23.26
CA ARG A 129 -9.91 6.32 24.56
C ARG A 129 -10.85 7.38 25.15
N LYS A 130 -11.87 7.93 24.46
CA LYS A 130 -12.61 9.09 25.02
C LYS A 130 -14.15 9.03 25.04
N SER A 131 -14.81 8.27 24.15
CA SER A 131 -16.28 8.18 24.07
C SER A 131 -16.73 7.10 23.09
N GLN A 132 -17.62 6.21 23.52
CA GLN A 132 -18.21 5.17 22.68
C GLN A 132 -19.35 5.68 21.77
N ILE A 133 -19.85 6.89 22.02
CA ILE A 133 -21.00 7.49 21.30
C ILE A 133 -20.55 8.28 20.05
N ALA A 134 -19.29 8.70 20.01
CA ALA A 134 -18.77 9.50 18.90
C ALA A 134 -18.74 8.75 17.54
N PRO A 135 -18.32 7.47 17.44
CA PRO A 135 -18.31 6.79 16.15
C PRO A 135 -19.69 6.75 15.45
N PRO A 136 -20.81 6.43 16.14
CA PRO A 136 -22.14 6.55 15.54
C PRO A 136 -22.50 7.96 15.04
N LEU A 137 -22.05 9.03 15.71
CA LEU A 137 -22.32 10.41 15.30
C LEU A 137 -21.49 10.84 14.10
N LEU A 138 -20.28 10.31 13.96
CA LEU A 138 -19.35 10.65 12.88
C LEU A 138 -19.60 9.82 11.61
N PHE A 139 -20.18 8.62 11.75
CA PHE A 139 -20.43 7.73 10.62
C PHE A 139 -21.23 8.36 9.47
N PRO A 140 -22.28 9.18 9.71
CA PRO A 140 -22.97 9.93 8.66
C PRO A 140 -22.09 10.76 7.75
N LEU A 141 -21.05 11.41 8.28
CA LEU A 141 -20.15 12.19 7.45
C LEU A 141 -19.36 11.33 6.47
N VAL A 142 -18.99 10.11 6.89
CA VAL A 142 -18.24 9.18 6.04
C VAL A 142 -19.14 8.64 4.94
N TRP A 143 -20.31 8.09 5.29
CA TRP A 143 -21.16 7.48 4.26
C TRP A 143 -21.84 8.51 3.36
N ALA A 144 -22.32 9.64 3.91
CA ALA A 144 -22.88 10.69 3.06
C ALA A 144 -21.80 11.30 2.16
N GLY A 145 -20.58 11.48 2.68
CA GLY A 145 -19.45 11.99 1.92
C GLY A 145 -19.09 11.13 0.71
N LEU A 146 -19.02 9.81 0.90
CA LEU A 146 -18.73 8.87 -0.19
C LEU A 146 -19.85 8.80 -1.24
N LEU A 147 -21.11 8.83 -0.81
CA LEU A 147 -22.26 8.76 -1.73
C LEU A 147 -22.45 10.06 -2.53
N GLN A 148 -21.91 11.18 -2.06
CA GLN A 148 -21.93 12.46 -2.77
C GLN A 148 -20.76 12.62 -3.76
N ASN A 149 -19.85 11.67 -3.84
CA ASN A 149 -18.75 11.72 -4.78
C ASN A 149 -19.15 11.02 -6.10
N PRO A 150 -19.29 11.77 -7.22
CA PRO A 150 -19.73 11.20 -8.50
C PRO A 150 -18.81 10.11 -9.04
N GLY A 151 -17.49 10.32 -8.97
CA GLY A 151 -16.54 9.34 -9.47
C GLY A 151 -16.52 8.07 -8.62
N PHE A 152 -16.57 8.20 -7.29
CA PHE A 152 -16.66 7.07 -6.38
C PHE A 152 -17.93 6.25 -6.62
N MET A 153 -19.07 6.91 -6.87
CA MET A 153 -20.32 6.25 -7.20
C MET A 153 -20.27 5.54 -8.56
N HIS A 154 -19.72 6.19 -9.59
CA HIS A 154 -19.51 5.55 -10.90
C HIS A 154 -18.64 4.28 -10.78
N TYR A 155 -17.59 4.32 -9.96
CA TYR A 155 -16.69 3.17 -9.75
C TYR A 155 -17.25 2.06 -8.88
N SER A 156 -18.27 2.36 -8.07
CA SER A 156 -19.00 1.37 -7.27
C SER A 156 -19.82 0.41 -8.12
N PHE A 157 -20.31 0.89 -9.25
CA PHE A 157 -21.08 0.07 -10.16
C PHE A 157 -20.21 -0.50 -11.29
N SER A 158 -19.17 0.19 -11.76
CA SER A 158 -18.43 -0.20 -12.99
C SER A 158 -17.43 -1.35 -12.86
N GLY A 159 -17.35 -2.06 -11.74
CA GLY A 159 -16.40 -3.18 -11.63
C GLY A 159 -14.92 -2.70 -11.54
N MET A 160 -14.69 -1.52 -10.99
CA MET A 160 -13.35 -0.92 -10.86
C MET A 160 -12.65 -1.31 -9.56
N LEU A 161 -11.31 -1.25 -9.56
CA LEU A 161 -10.46 -1.70 -8.44
C LEU A 161 -10.33 -0.64 -7.33
N GLU A 162 -10.73 0.59 -7.59
CA GLU A 162 -10.62 1.72 -6.68
C GLU A 162 -11.43 1.50 -5.39
N ILE A 163 -12.61 0.88 -5.49
CA ILE A 163 -13.48 0.56 -4.33
C ILE A 163 -12.86 -0.53 -3.46
N GLN A 164 -12.40 -1.61 -4.11
CA GLN A 164 -11.63 -2.67 -3.46
C GLN A 164 -10.36 -2.10 -2.79
N GLY A 165 -9.69 -1.16 -3.45
CA GLY A 165 -8.54 -0.44 -2.92
C GLY A 165 -8.87 0.30 -1.63
N GLY A 166 -10.00 1.03 -1.59
CA GLY A 166 -10.46 1.73 -0.40
C GLY A 166 -10.81 0.78 0.76
N LEU A 167 -11.44 -0.36 0.42
CA LEU A 167 -11.77 -1.43 1.38
C LEU A 167 -10.53 -2.00 2.07
N PHE A 168 -9.42 -2.21 1.36
CA PHE A 168 -8.20 -2.79 1.95
C PHE A 168 -7.19 -1.75 2.46
N PHE A 169 -7.21 -0.52 1.93
CA PHE A 169 -6.33 0.56 2.39
C PHE A 169 -6.60 0.92 3.85
N LEU A 170 -7.87 1.03 4.23
CA LEU A 170 -8.28 1.37 5.58
C LEU A 170 -7.79 0.37 6.65
N PRO A 171 -8.06 -0.95 6.54
CA PRO A 171 -7.48 -1.97 7.41
C PRO A 171 -5.94 -1.95 7.44
N ALA A 172 -5.26 -1.74 6.30
CA ALA A 172 -3.80 -1.71 6.26
C ALA A 172 -3.23 -0.54 7.07
N VAL A 173 -3.80 0.65 6.90
CA VAL A 173 -3.41 1.85 7.66
C VAL A 173 -3.75 1.70 9.14
N LEU A 174 -4.92 1.14 9.48
CA LEU A 174 -5.28 0.83 10.87
C LEU A 174 -4.29 -0.17 11.50
N ALA A 175 -3.95 -1.25 10.79
CA ALA A 175 -3.01 -2.25 11.30
C ALA A 175 -1.61 -1.67 11.54
N LEU A 176 -1.17 -0.76 10.67
CA LEU A 176 0.09 -0.02 10.86
C LEU A 176 0.00 0.92 12.07
N TRP A 177 -1.11 1.64 12.24
CA TRP A 177 -1.35 2.47 13.42
C TRP A 177 -1.29 1.65 14.73
N GLU A 178 -1.93 0.49 14.75
CA GLU A 178 -1.92 -0.39 15.92
C GLU A 178 -0.53 -0.94 16.24
N LEU A 179 0.26 -1.27 15.21
CA LEU A 179 1.67 -1.67 15.38
C LEU A 179 2.48 -0.57 16.07
N GLN A 180 2.28 0.68 15.65
CA GLN A 180 2.98 1.84 16.22
C GLN A 180 2.61 2.04 17.70
N ARG A 181 1.35 1.81 18.06
CA ARG A 181 0.84 2.10 19.41
C ARG A 181 1.11 0.98 20.42
N TYR A 182 1.10 -0.28 19.98
CA TYR A 182 1.31 -1.45 20.83
C TYR A 182 2.55 -1.31 21.72
N ARG A 183 3.66 -0.80 21.16
CA ARG A 183 4.91 -0.60 21.90
C ARG A 183 4.84 0.53 22.93
N SER A 184 4.16 1.64 22.60
CA SER A 184 4.04 2.76 23.53
C SER A 184 3.30 2.34 24.79
N ASP A 185 2.23 1.56 24.63
CA ASP A 185 1.44 1.05 25.75
C ASP A 185 2.20 -0.02 26.57
N GLU A 186 3.02 -0.87 25.93
CA GLU A 186 3.86 -1.87 26.63
C GLU A 186 4.95 -1.21 27.51
N VAL A 187 5.59 -0.14 27.00
CA VAL A 187 6.61 0.63 27.75
C VAL A 187 5.99 1.34 28.96
N GLU A 188 4.80 1.90 28.81
CA GLU A 188 4.07 2.58 29.90
C GLU A 188 3.69 1.60 31.02
N ILE A 189 3.21 0.40 30.68
CA ILE A 189 2.88 -0.66 31.64
C ILE A 189 4.13 -1.16 32.39
N LEU A 190 5.24 -1.37 31.67
CA LEU A 190 6.52 -1.80 32.28
C LEU A 190 7.08 -0.76 33.25
N HIS A 191 6.94 0.54 32.95
CA HIS A 191 7.37 1.61 33.86
C HIS A 191 6.46 1.73 35.09
N SER A 192 5.14 1.58 34.92
CA SER A 192 4.18 1.58 36.03
C SER A 192 4.36 0.39 36.98
N SER A 193 4.65 -0.81 36.44
CA SER A 193 4.92 -2.01 37.23
C SER A 193 6.20 -1.95 38.07
N ARG A 194 7.15 -1.09 37.71
CA ARG A 194 8.49 -1.02 38.32
C ARG A 194 8.60 0.04 39.43
N ASN A 195 7.54 0.79 39.70
CA ASN A 195 7.49 1.78 40.77
C ASN A 195 6.54 1.28 41.90
N PRO A 196 7.03 0.48 42.86
CA PRO A 196 6.18 -0.07 43.94
C PRO A 196 5.61 1.02 44.86
N ASN A 197 6.16 2.24 44.81
CA ASN A 197 5.76 3.34 45.69
C ASN A 197 4.54 4.12 45.17
N SER A 198 4.12 3.98 43.91
CA SER A 198 2.90 4.64 43.43
C SER A 198 1.62 3.87 43.77
N LEU A 199 1.73 2.57 44.08
CA LEU A 199 0.60 1.72 44.48
C LEU A 199 0.24 1.84 45.97
N LEU A 200 1.16 2.37 46.79
CA LEU A 200 0.97 2.51 48.25
C LEU A 200 0.52 3.91 48.69
N GLN A 201 0.52 4.91 47.79
CA GLN A 201 0.13 6.29 48.14
C GLN A 201 -1.32 6.65 47.79
N GLU A 202 -2.06 5.73 47.15
CA GLU A 202 -3.49 5.88 46.82
C GLU A 202 -4.42 5.25 47.87
N GLY A 203 -3.88 4.74 48.98
CA GLY A 203 -4.62 4.01 50.01
C GLY A 203 -5.23 4.85 51.15
N SER A 204 -5.02 6.18 51.21
CA SER A 204 -5.37 6.93 52.44
C SER A 204 -6.08 8.27 52.25
N LYS A 205 -6.67 8.57 51.08
CA LYS A 205 -7.57 9.72 50.93
C LYS A 205 -8.87 9.36 50.20
N GLN A 206 -9.85 9.04 51.05
CA GLN A 206 -11.22 9.53 50.97
C GLN A 206 -12.20 8.81 50.02
N ILE A 207 -12.82 7.81 50.63
CA ILE A 207 -14.16 7.26 50.45
C ILE A 207 -15.18 8.33 49.99
N ASN A 208 -15.80 8.11 48.81
CA ASN A 208 -17.07 8.64 48.27
C ASN A 208 -16.97 9.12 46.81
N SER A 209 -16.74 8.21 45.87
CA SER A 209 -17.34 8.27 44.52
C SER A 209 -17.28 6.88 43.90
N GLY A 210 -18.29 6.55 43.09
CA GLY A 210 -18.54 5.20 42.58
C GLY A 210 -17.29 4.49 42.06
N PHE A 211 -17.13 3.26 42.51
CA PHE A 211 -16.03 2.33 42.25
C PHE A 211 -15.84 2.11 40.73
N VAL A 212 -15.08 2.99 40.08
CA VAL A 212 -14.47 2.72 38.77
C VAL A 212 -13.31 1.78 39.05
N SER A 213 -13.62 0.49 39.11
CA SER A 213 -12.63 -0.58 39.04
C SER A 213 -11.89 -0.44 37.71
N THR A 214 -10.76 0.26 37.72
CA THR A 214 -9.69 0.20 36.72
C THR A 214 -9.04 -1.18 36.76
N LYS A 215 -9.85 -2.21 36.47
CA LYS A 215 -9.34 -3.47 35.94
C LYS A 215 -8.67 -3.06 34.65
N SER A 216 -7.35 -3.07 34.61
CA SER A 216 -6.55 -2.99 33.40
C SER A 216 -6.95 -4.18 32.53
N ILE A 217 -8.05 -4.00 31.78
CA ILE A 217 -8.50 -4.94 30.77
C ILE A 217 -7.33 -5.02 29.80
N LEU A 218 -6.66 -6.17 29.79
CA LEU A 218 -5.62 -6.55 28.85
C LEU A 218 -6.18 -6.32 27.44
N THR A 219 -5.93 -5.13 26.87
CA THR A 219 -6.52 -4.77 25.58
C THR A 219 -5.78 -5.52 24.49
N ASN A 220 -6.48 -6.51 23.92
CA ASN A 220 -6.26 -7.18 22.63
C ASN A 220 -4.82 -7.19 22.12
N SER A 221 -4.16 -8.36 22.20
CA SER A 221 -2.92 -8.68 21.50
C SER A 221 -2.95 -8.14 20.07
N TYR A 222 -2.06 -7.20 19.76
CA TYR A 222 -1.79 -6.82 18.38
C TYR A 222 -1.49 -8.08 17.57
N SER A 223 -2.15 -8.24 16.42
CA SER A 223 -1.93 -9.38 15.54
C SER A 223 -1.09 -8.95 14.33
N PRO A 224 0.19 -9.33 14.25
CA PRO A 224 1.02 -9.12 13.08
C PRO A 224 0.42 -9.65 11.78
N TRP A 225 -0.37 -10.73 11.89
CA TRP A 225 -1.06 -11.34 10.76
C TRP A 225 -2.12 -10.41 10.17
N PHE A 226 -2.77 -9.58 10.99
CA PHE A 226 -3.73 -8.61 10.48
C PHE A 226 -3.03 -7.59 9.57
N LEU A 227 -1.87 -7.05 9.98
CA LEU A 227 -1.06 -6.17 9.12
C LEU A 227 -0.62 -6.87 7.83
N CYS A 228 -0.14 -8.12 7.95
CA CYS A 228 0.28 -8.92 6.81
C CYS A 228 -0.84 -9.07 5.78
N ILE A 229 -2.00 -9.55 6.23
CA ILE A 229 -3.14 -9.84 5.38
C ILE A 229 -3.65 -8.55 4.74
N SER A 230 -3.87 -7.48 5.52
CA SER A 230 -4.40 -6.22 4.97
C SER A 230 -3.45 -5.57 3.97
N ALA A 231 -2.13 -5.54 4.23
CA ALA A 231 -1.16 -4.96 3.31
C ALA A 231 -1.01 -5.80 2.02
N ASN A 232 -1.03 -7.13 2.13
CA ASN A 232 -0.97 -8.00 0.95
C ASN A 232 -2.28 -7.94 0.14
N LEU A 233 -3.46 -7.87 0.77
CA LEU A 233 -4.73 -7.68 0.05
C LEU A 233 -4.76 -6.35 -0.71
N LEU A 234 -4.26 -5.27 -0.11
CA LEU A 234 -4.10 -3.97 -0.78
C LEU A 234 -3.16 -4.08 -1.99
N PHE A 235 -1.99 -4.67 -1.80
CA PHE A 235 -1.01 -4.88 -2.88
C PHE A 235 -1.58 -5.77 -3.99
N HIS A 236 -2.29 -6.83 -3.63
CA HIS A 236 -2.94 -7.74 -4.56
C HIS A 236 -4.27 -7.22 -5.11
N THR A 237 -4.69 -6.01 -4.76
CA THR A 237 -5.76 -5.29 -5.48
C THR A 237 -5.15 -4.48 -6.61
N LYS A 238 -4.11 -3.70 -6.29
CA LYS A 238 -3.36 -2.91 -7.28
C LYS A 238 -1.93 -2.70 -6.78
N TYR A 239 -0.94 -3.14 -7.55
CA TYR A 239 0.47 -3.08 -7.13
C TYR A 239 0.93 -1.69 -6.66
N PRO A 240 0.64 -0.58 -7.39
CA PRO A 240 0.92 0.77 -6.92
C PRO A 240 0.44 1.08 -5.50
N TYR A 241 -0.75 0.61 -5.09
CA TYR A 241 -1.29 0.91 -3.76
C TYR A 241 -0.45 0.26 -2.65
N GLY A 242 -0.03 -0.99 -2.85
CA GLY A 242 0.87 -1.66 -1.91
C GLY A 242 2.27 -1.02 -1.85
N TYR A 243 2.83 -0.61 -2.99
CA TYR A 243 4.12 0.09 -3.02
C TYR A 243 4.06 1.45 -2.31
N ILE A 244 2.99 2.21 -2.53
CA ILE A 244 2.75 3.49 -1.87
C ILE A 244 2.58 3.29 -0.37
N PHE A 245 1.87 2.24 0.06
CA PHE A 245 1.74 1.89 1.47
C PHE A 245 3.09 1.54 2.13
N ILE A 246 3.95 0.77 1.44
CA ILE A 246 5.32 0.50 1.90
C ILE A 246 6.11 1.80 2.03
N PHE A 247 6.05 2.66 1.01
CA PHE A 247 6.73 3.94 1.00
C PHE A 247 6.29 4.82 2.16
N PHE A 248 4.99 4.95 2.38
CA PHE A 248 4.43 5.67 3.53
C PHE A 248 4.92 5.08 4.86
N GLY A 249 4.84 3.76 5.04
CA GLY A 249 5.28 3.12 6.29
C GLY A 249 6.78 3.29 6.56
N CYS A 250 7.63 3.18 5.54
CA CYS A 250 9.06 3.47 5.64
C CYS A 250 9.31 4.95 6.00
N LEU A 251 8.71 5.88 5.27
CA LEU A 251 8.85 7.32 5.52
C LEU A 251 8.38 7.69 6.94
N PHE A 252 7.25 7.13 7.37
CA PHE A 252 6.70 7.33 8.70
C PHE A 252 7.67 6.83 9.78
N LEU A 253 8.19 5.61 9.64
CA LEU A 253 9.16 5.05 10.60
C LEU A 253 10.48 5.83 10.62
N ILE A 254 10.96 6.29 9.47
CA ILE A 254 12.17 7.11 9.39
C ILE A 254 11.97 8.44 10.15
N THR A 255 10.85 9.11 9.92
CA THR A 255 10.58 10.45 10.48
C THR A 255 10.19 10.40 11.96
N PHE A 256 9.21 9.56 12.33
CA PHE A 256 8.62 9.57 13.67
C PHE A 256 9.23 8.53 14.63
N ARG A 257 10.00 7.57 14.09
CA ARG A 257 10.76 6.57 14.87
C ARG A 257 12.25 6.66 14.53
N PHE A 258 12.77 7.88 14.39
CA PHE A 258 14.14 8.13 13.93
C PHE A 258 15.20 7.38 14.73
N ASP A 259 15.10 7.34 16.07
CA ASP A 259 16.06 6.61 16.90
C ASP A 259 16.04 5.09 16.66
N GLU A 260 14.84 4.50 16.53
CA GLU A 260 14.69 3.07 16.18
C GLU A 260 15.28 2.79 14.79
N THR A 261 15.01 3.68 13.84
CA THR A 261 15.50 3.59 12.46
C THR A 261 17.02 3.72 12.40
N LYS A 262 17.60 4.71 13.08
CA LYS A 262 19.04 4.93 13.18
C LYS A 262 19.73 3.69 13.74
N GLN A 263 19.20 3.11 14.82
CA GLN A 263 19.75 1.88 15.39
C GLN A 263 19.59 0.67 14.44
N PHE A 264 18.46 0.55 13.75
CA PHE A 264 18.25 -0.48 12.75
C PHE A 264 19.27 -0.39 11.60
N ILE A 265 19.46 0.80 11.04
CA ILE A 265 20.46 1.07 10.00
C ILE A 265 21.87 0.79 10.52
N PHE A 266 22.22 1.22 11.74
CA PHE A 266 23.53 0.91 12.30
C PHE A 266 23.74 -0.58 12.53
N LYS A 267 22.71 -1.35 12.93
CA LYS A 267 22.81 -2.82 13.00
C LYS A 267 23.10 -3.43 11.63
N ILE A 268 22.51 -2.91 10.56
CA ILE A 268 22.80 -3.32 9.17
C ILE A 268 24.24 -2.96 8.79
N LEU A 269 24.67 -1.72 8.99
CA LEU A 269 26.02 -1.26 8.64
C LEU A 269 27.10 -2.00 9.45
N ASN A 270 26.87 -2.22 10.74
CA ASN A 270 27.74 -3.03 11.61
C ASN A 270 27.81 -4.48 11.15
N PHE A 271 26.73 -5.04 10.61
CA PHE A 271 26.75 -6.40 10.07
C PHE A 271 27.78 -6.54 8.94
N TYR A 272 27.82 -5.56 8.02
CA TYR A 272 28.77 -5.49 6.91
C TYR A 272 30.19 -5.04 7.34
N GLY A 273 30.37 -4.57 8.58
CA GLY A 273 31.65 -4.07 9.08
C GLY A 273 31.95 -2.63 8.66
N LEU A 274 30.94 -1.88 8.21
CA LEU A 274 31.07 -0.51 7.70
C LEU A 274 31.02 0.58 8.80
N PHE A 275 30.60 0.23 10.01
CA PHE A 275 30.46 1.19 11.12
C PHE A 275 31.22 0.73 12.38
N LEU A 276 31.72 1.68 13.17
CA LEU A 276 32.42 1.45 14.43
C LEU A 276 31.41 1.27 15.55
N ASN A 277 31.60 0.22 16.36
CA ASN A 277 30.82 -0.02 17.57
C ASN A 277 30.81 1.27 18.43
N GLU A 278 29.64 1.82 18.71
CA GLU A 278 29.45 3.11 19.42
C GLU A 278 30.12 3.10 20.82
N SER A 279 30.32 1.90 21.38
CA SER A 279 31.05 1.66 22.62
C SER A 279 32.52 2.11 22.60
N SER A 280 33.21 2.11 21.45
CA SER A 280 34.59 2.62 21.39
C SER A 280 34.65 4.15 21.26
N PHE A 281 33.64 4.77 20.65
CA PHE A 281 33.60 6.23 20.50
C PHE A 281 33.22 6.92 21.81
N LEU A 282 32.27 6.36 22.57
CA LEU A 282 31.91 6.85 23.90
C LEU A 282 33.00 6.56 24.95
N ARG A 283 33.66 5.40 24.89
CA ARG A 283 34.81 5.09 25.78
C ARG A 283 35.97 6.05 25.54
N ASN A 284 36.31 6.35 24.28
CA ASN A 284 37.37 7.31 23.97
C ASN A 284 37.00 8.77 24.31
N ARG A 285 35.70 9.12 24.34
CA ARG A 285 35.26 10.46 24.75
C ARG A 285 35.26 10.61 26.28
N LEU A 286 34.99 9.54 27.03
CA LEU A 286 35.14 9.51 28.49
C LEU A 286 36.62 9.54 28.90
N GLU A 287 37.46 8.70 28.31
CA GLU A 287 38.91 8.68 28.60
C GLU A 287 39.59 10.03 28.25
N ARG A 288 39.13 10.71 27.18
CA ARG A 288 39.62 12.05 26.83
C ARG A 288 39.16 13.11 27.83
N ASN A 289 37.96 13.00 28.40
CA ASN A 289 37.49 13.96 29.41
C ASN A 289 38.12 13.68 30.79
N ASP A 290 38.38 12.43 31.15
CA ASP A 290 39.07 12.07 32.40
C ASP A 290 40.54 12.50 32.38
N SER A 291 41.21 12.44 31.21
CA SER A 291 42.57 12.96 31.05
C SER A 291 42.66 14.50 31.11
N VAL A 292 41.61 15.23 30.70
CA VAL A 292 41.57 16.70 30.77
C VAL A 292 41.18 17.18 32.17
N PHE A 293 40.37 16.40 32.91
CA PHE A 293 40.05 16.69 34.31
C PHE A 293 41.18 16.33 35.28
N SER A 294 42.04 15.36 34.94
CA SER A 294 43.19 14.99 35.78
C SER A 294 44.34 16.01 35.75
N ILE A 295 44.44 16.85 34.71
CA ILE A 295 45.51 17.86 34.60
C ILE A 295 45.15 19.15 35.37
N LYS A 296 43.87 19.39 35.67
CA LYS A 296 43.45 20.63 36.35
C LYS A 296 43.48 20.55 37.89
N ASN A 297 43.68 19.37 38.48
CA ASN A 297 43.67 19.16 39.93
C ASN A 297 45.05 18.91 40.56
N VAL A 298 46.15 19.17 39.85
CA VAL A 298 47.53 18.99 40.36
C VAL A 298 48.29 20.32 40.50
N LEU A 299 47.65 21.48 40.25
CA LEU A 299 48.30 22.78 40.37
C LEU A 299 47.49 23.74 41.25
N GLU A 300 47.20 23.32 42.48
CA GLU A 300 46.69 24.21 43.53
C GLU A 300 47.11 23.67 44.90
N LYS A 301 48.39 23.88 45.23
CA LYS A 301 48.92 23.94 46.61
C LYS A 301 50.40 24.28 46.55
N GLU A 302 50.73 25.56 46.69
CA GLU A 302 51.81 26.03 47.57
C GLU A 302 51.74 27.55 47.74
N ASP A 303 52.00 27.96 48.98
CA ASP A 303 51.69 29.24 49.61
C ASP A 303 52.76 30.34 49.41
N LEU A 304 52.30 31.58 49.58
CA LEU A 304 52.96 32.80 50.11
C LEU A 304 54.45 33.10 49.83
N GLY A 305 54.67 34.31 49.28
CA GLY A 305 55.60 35.26 49.91
C GLY A 305 56.56 36.05 49.00
N SER A 306 56.35 37.37 48.97
CA SER A 306 57.32 38.45 48.70
C SER A 306 57.72 38.82 47.25
N PHE A 307 57.34 40.06 46.89
CA PHE A 307 57.95 40.95 45.90
C PHE A 307 59.14 41.73 46.55
N PRO A 308 59.99 42.53 45.86
CA PRO A 308 59.96 42.95 44.45
C PRO A 308 61.32 43.08 43.69
N LYS A 309 61.21 43.56 42.44
CA LYS A 309 62.10 44.49 41.69
C LYS A 309 63.11 43.93 40.67
N ASN A 310 62.72 44.19 39.42
CA ASN A 310 63.44 44.90 38.35
C ASN A 310 64.54 44.21 37.52
N VAL A 311 64.48 44.60 36.24
CA VAL A 311 65.56 44.77 35.23
C VAL A 311 65.47 43.83 34.02
N SER A 312 64.90 44.42 32.96
CA SER A 312 65.18 44.37 31.52
C SER A 312 66.10 43.30 30.91
N VAL A 313 65.70 42.82 29.72
CA VAL A 313 66.43 42.72 28.43
C VAL A 313 65.58 41.78 27.54
N GLU A 314 64.79 42.30 26.61
CA GLU A 314 65.11 42.60 25.20
C GLU A 314 65.42 41.35 24.32
N LYS A 315 64.50 41.12 23.37
CA LYS A 315 64.64 40.49 22.04
C LYS A 315 65.18 39.05 21.91
N ASN A 316 64.33 38.15 21.42
CA ASN A 316 64.31 37.79 19.99
C ASN A 316 63.16 36.82 19.65
N PHE A 317 62.23 37.33 18.84
CA PHE A 317 61.48 36.53 17.89
C PHE A 317 62.47 36.08 16.82
N ASP A 318 62.78 34.78 16.75
CA ASP A 318 62.93 34.01 15.51
C ASP A 318 63.56 32.64 15.80
N SER A 319 62.69 31.64 16.02
CA SER A 319 62.92 30.26 15.55
C SER A 319 61.58 29.53 15.52
N LEU A 320 60.66 30.10 14.74
CA LEU A 320 59.55 29.38 14.18
C LEU A 320 60.13 28.38 13.16
N ALA A 321 59.75 27.11 13.26
CA ALA A 321 60.10 25.99 12.38
C ALA A 321 61.34 25.15 12.70
N LYS A 322 61.33 24.45 13.84
CA LYS A 322 61.72 23.02 13.91
C LYS A 322 61.29 22.44 15.25
N ASN A 323 60.82 21.19 15.24
CA ASN A 323 60.43 20.38 16.41
C ASN A 323 58.96 20.44 16.88
N ARG A 324 58.02 20.43 15.94
CA ARG A 324 56.75 19.70 16.11
C ARG A 324 56.56 18.72 14.96
N SER A 325 57.30 17.62 15.00
CA SER A 325 56.97 16.40 14.25
C SER A 325 56.93 15.20 15.18
N GLU A 326 56.27 15.34 16.34
CA GLU A 326 55.67 14.17 16.97
C GLU A 326 54.46 13.79 16.12
N LYS A 327 54.70 12.76 15.30
CA LYS A 327 53.68 11.96 14.61
C LYS A 327 52.44 11.82 15.49
N THR A 328 51.42 12.59 15.19
CA THR A 328 50.04 12.16 15.35
C THR A 328 49.88 10.91 14.50
N LYS A 329 50.21 9.74 15.07
CA LYS A 329 49.82 8.44 14.52
C LYS A 329 48.32 8.55 14.29
N SER A 330 47.92 8.60 13.02
CA SER A 330 46.52 8.53 12.65
C SER A 330 45.96 7.26 13.27
N VAL A 331 45.07 7.41 14.25
CA VAL A 331 44.34 6.31 14.88
C VAL A 331 43.47 5.56 13.85
N PHE A 332 43.40 6.06 12.62
CA PHE A 332 42.96 5.35 11.44
C PHE A 332 44.16 4.83 10.62
N SER A 333 44.73 3.71 11.04
CA SER A 333 45.51 2.86 10.12
C SER A 333 44.54 2.27 9.08
N LYS A 334 44.72 2.65 7.81
CA LYS A 334 43.94 2.14 6.65
C LYS A 334 43.91 0.60 6.60
N GLU A 335 44.95 -0.07 7.10
CA GLU A 335 45.04 -1.54 7.11
C GLU A 335 43.99 -2.21 8.01
N ASN A 336 43.57 -1.58 9.10
CA ASN A 336 42.58 -2.15 10.01
C ASN A 336 41.14 -2.03 9.49
N PHE A 337 40.87 -1.10 8.57
CA PHE A 337 39.54 -0.91 7.98
C PHE A 337 39.20 -2.05 7.01
N PHE A 338 40.11 -2.37 6.07
CA PHE A 338 39.86 -3.39 5.05
C PHE A 338 39.76 -4.82 5.59
N LYS A 339 40.48 -5.14 6.68
CA LYS A 339 40.37 -6.45 7.37
C LYS A 339 39.03 -6.62 8.11
N ARG A 340 38.34 -5.52 8.46
CA ARG A 340 37.09 -5.56 9.22
C ARG A 340 35.86 -5.81 8.35
N ILE A 341 35.93 -5.37 7.10
CA ILE A 341 34.86 -5.51 6.14
C ILE A 341 34.57 -6.99 5.92
N LYS A 342 33.31 -7.39 6.11
CA LYS A 342 32.89 -8.76 5.81
C LYS A 342 32.63 -8.89 4.31
N TRP A 343 33.72 -8.99 3.54
CA TRP A 343 33.69 -9.07 2.08
C TRP A 343 32.70 -10.10 1.55
N HIS A 344 32.64 -11.29 2.16
CA HIS A 344 31.67 -12.34 1.81
C HIS A 344 30.19 -11.88 1.84
N ALA A 345 29.82 -10.93 2.70
CA ALA A 345 28.46 -10.38 2.75
C ALA A 345 28.25 -9.20 1.79
N LEU A 346 29.32 -8.47 1.44
CA LEU A 346 29.26 -7.32 0.53
C LEU A 346 29.39 -7.72 -0.94
N ILE A 347 30.08 -8.82 -1.26
CA ILE A 347 30.27 -9.29 -2.65
C ILE A 347 28.93 -9.38 -3.40
N PRO A 348 27.87 -10.02 -2.85
CA PRO A 348 26.58 -10.07 -3.54
C PRO A 348 25.97 -8.68 -3.82
N ILE A 349 26.10 -7.74 -2.88
CA ILE A 349 25.61 -6.36 -3.06
C ILE A 349 26.44 -5.63 -4.12
N GLY A 350 27.77 -5.81 -4.10
CA GLY A 350 28.66 -5.26 -5.12
C GLY A 350 28.32 -5.79 -6.52
N CYS A 351 28.10 -7.10 -6.65
CA CYS A 351 27.63 -7.71 -7.89
C CYS A 351 26.28 -7.17 -8.33
N ALA A 352 25.32 -7.01 -7.41
CA ALA A 352 24.01 -6.44 -7.73
C ALA A 352 24.10 -4.99 -8.25
N ILE A 353 24.87 -4.14 -7.58
CA ILE A 353 25.10 -2.75 -8.00
C ILE A 353 25.80 -2.73 -9.36
N LEU A 354 26.80 -3.57 -9.57
CA LEU A 354 27.51 -3.69 -10.84
C LEU A 354 26.56 -4.06 -11.98
N LEU A 355 25.69 -5.07 -11.80
CA LEU A 355 24.70 -5.47 -12.80
C LEU A 355 23.74 -4.32 -13.16
N ILE A 356 23.29 -3.57 -12.17
CA ILE A 356 22.43 -2.39 -12.39
C ILE A 356 23.22 -1.29 -13.12
N LEU A 357 24.45 -1.00 -12.70
CA LEU A 357 25.31 0.04 -13.27
C LEU A 357 25.66 -0.26 -14.74
N VAL A 358 26.00 -1.50 -15.06
CA VAL A 358 26.19 -1.99 -16.45
C VAL A 358 24.97 -1.63 -17.31
N THR A 359 23.75 -1.79 -16.79
CA THR A 359 22.55 -1.48 -17.58
C THR A 359 22.31 0.01 -17.81
N VAL A 360 22.93 0.87 -17.01
CA VAL A 360 22.87 2.34 -17.12
C VAL A 360 23.96 2.83 -18.07
N ILE A 361 25.17 2.27 -17.98
CA ILE A 361 26.34 2.70 -18.76
C ILE A 361 26.22 2.31 -20.23
N PHE A 362 25.85 1.07 -20.54
CA PHE A 362 25.82 0.62 -21.93
C PHE A 362 24.60 1.19 -22.67
N SER A 363 24.77 1.60 -23.93
CA SER A 363 23.72 2.14 -24.80
C SER A 363 22.74 1.05 -25.26
N LYS A 364 21.59 1.42 -25.87
CA LYS A 364 20.63 0.43 -26.39
C LYS A 364 21.20 -0.37 -27.58
N GLU A 365 22.19 0.17 -28.27
CA GLU A 365 22.88 -0.45 -29.41
C GLU A 365 23.81 -1.58 -28.97
N THR A 366 24.51 -1.40 -27.85
CA THR A 366 25.42 -2.41 -27.29
C THR A 366 24.70 -3.48 -26.48
N LEU A 367 23.61 -3.12 -25.81
CA LEU A 367 22.84 -4.02 -24.96
C LEU A 367 21.34 -3.88 -25.30
N PRO A 368 20.75 -4.91 -25.96
CA PRO A 368 19.34 -4.88 -26.33
C PRO A 368 18.43 -4.61 -25.12
N GLY A 369 17.31 -3.92 -25.36
CA GLY A 369 16.40 -3.47 -24.29
C GLY A 369 15.92 -4.60 -23.36
N LYS A 370 15.65 -5.79 -23.91
CA LYS A 370 15.27 -6.98 -23.11
C LYS A 370 16.40 -7.45 -22.20
N THR A 371 17.62 -7.55 -22.73
CA THR A 371 18.81 -7.95 -21.96
C THR A 371 19.08 -6.98 -20.81
N LYS A 372 18.92 -5.67 -21.04
CA LYS A 372 18.99 -4.66 -19.97
C LYS A 372 17.93 -4.86 -18.89
N ALA A 373 16.70 -5.22 -19.26
CA ALA A 373 15.64 -5.48 -18.30
C ALA A 373 15.98 -6.71 -17.43
N TYR A 374 16.46 -7.80 -18.03
CA TYR A 374 16.88 -9.00 -17.29
C TYR A 374 18.08 -8.77 -16.38
N LEU A 375 19.08 -8.00 -16.81
CA LEU A 375 20.24 -7.65 -15.96
C LEU A 375 19.82 -6.79 -14.76
N ARG A 376 18.92 -5.82 -14.95
CA ARG A 376 18.34 -5.03 -13.84
C ARG A 376 17.58 -5.91 -12.87
N TYR A 377 16.77 -6.83 -13.39
CA TYR A 377 16.02 -7.79 -12.60
C TYR A 377 16.96 -8.70 -11.78
N ALA A 378 18.00 -9.27 -12.41
CA ALA A 378 18.99 -10.11 -11.74
C ALA A 378 19.73 -9.35 -10.64
N GLY A 379 20.15 -8.10 -10.91
CA GLY A 379 20.76 -7.24 -9.91
C GLY A 379 19.83 -6.95 -8.73
N ALA A 380 18.58 -6.57 -9.01
CA ALA A 380 17.57 -6.33 -7.98
C ALA A 380 17.29 -7.59 -7.13
N LEU A 381 17.19 -8.77 -7.76
CA LEU A 381 16.98 -10.05 -7.10
C LEU A 381 18.14 -10.42 -6.17
N ILE A 382 19.39 -10.29 -6.64
CA ILE A 382 20.58 -10.56 -5.83
C ILE A 382 20.64 -9.59 -4.64
N PHE A 383 20.38 -8.29 -4.86
CA PHE A 383 20.32 -7.30 -3.79
C PHE A 383 19.24 -7.67 -2.76
N TRP A 384 18.05 -8.04 -3.23
CA TRP A 384 16.92 -8.43 -2.40
C TRP A 384 17.20 -9.63 -1.52
N ILE A 385 17.76 -10.71 -2.08
CA ILE A 385 18.13 -11.91 -1.31
C ILE A 385 19.18 -11.55 -0.26
N SER A 386 20.18 -10.76 -0.65
CA SER A 386 21.29 -10.37 0.22
C SER A 386 20.83 -9.52 1.41
N ILE A 387 20.02 -8.48 1.16
CA ILE A 387 19.52 -7.61 2.24
C ILE A 387 18.58 -8.38 3.19
N ASN A 388 17.70 -9.24 2.66
CA ASN A 388 16.80 -10.02 3.49
C ASN A 388 17.52 -11.03 4.37
N PHE A 389 18.58 -11.66 3.88
CA PHE A 389 19.40 -12.54 4.70
C PHE A 389 20.04 -11.80 5.89
N VAL A 390 20.55 -10.59 5.65
CA VAL A 390 21.15 -9.76 6.70
C VAL A 390 20.10 -9.30 7.70
N VAL A 391 18.97 -8.78 7.22
CA VAL A 391 17.86 -8.33 8.06
C VAL A 391 17.30 -9.48 8.90
N TRP A 392 17.12 -10.67 8.31
CA TRP A 392 16.71 -11.87 9.03
C TRP A 392 17.70 -12.24 10.15
N LYS A 393 19.01 -12.20 9.88
CA LYS A 393 20.03 -12.42 10.91
C LYS A 393 19.97 -11.37 12.02
N ILE A 394 19.68 -10.11 11.71
CA ILE A 394 19.56 -9.05 12.72
C ILE A 394 18.34 -9.29 13.61
N PHE A 395 17.20 -9.65 13.03
CA PHE A 395 15.94 -9.80 13.77
C PHE A 395 15.80 -11.10 14.56
N TYR A 396 16.40 -12.21 14.10
CA TYR A 396 16.13 -13.54 14.65
C TYR A 396 17.35 -14.25 15.24
N ARG A 397 18.60 -13.81 14.97
CA ARG A 397 19.81 -14.50 15.45
C ARG A 397 20.18 -14.20 16.90
N SER A 398 19.62 -13.15 17.52
CA SER A 398 20.03 -12.70 18.86
C SER A 398 19.56 -13.64 19.99
N GLN A 399 18.49 -14.40 19.79
CA GLN A 399 17.84 -15.18 20.85
C GLN A 399 18.67 -16.39 21.31
N LYS A 400 19.46 -17.00 20.41
CA LYS A 400 20.22 -18.22 20.72
C LYS A 400 21.46 -18.00 21.61
N ARG A 401 22.00 -16.78 21.73
CA ARG A 401 23.17 -16.53 22.59
C ARG A 401 22.79 -16.26 24.04
N ASP A 402 21.70 -15.56 24.28
CA ASP A 402 21.29 -15.15 25.63
C ASP A 402 20.72 -16.31 26.47
N GLU A 403 20.11 -17.33 25.86
CA GLU A 403 19.69 -18.52 26.58
C GLU A 403 20.88 -19.36 27.07
N THR A 404 21.91 -19.57 26.24
CA THR A 404 23.14 -20.27 26.66
C THR A 404 23.92 -19.52 27.75
N LEU A 405 23.93 -18.18 27.71
CA LEU A 405 24.57 -17.35 28.73
C LEU A 405 23.76 -17.32 30.02
N ARG A 406 22.42 -17.18 29.97
CA ARG A 406 21.56 -17.32 31.15
C ARG A 406 21.61 -18.72 31.76
N PHE A 407 21.76 -19.76 30.94
CA PHE A 407 21.91 -21.13 31.43
C PHE A 407 23.27 -21.32 32.11
N LYS A 408 24.36 -20.81 31.53
CA LYS A 408 25.70 -20.80 32.16
C LYS A 408 25.73 -19.98 33.44
N ASP A 409 25.11 -18.81 33.49
CA ASP A 409 25.07 -17.98 34.69
C ASP A 409 24.15 -18.56 35.78
N ARG A 410 23.04 -19.23 35.43
CA ARG A 410 22.26 -20.03 36.39
C ARG A 410 23.07 -21.19 36.94
N LEU A 411 23.86 -21.89 36.10
CA LEU A 411 24.72 -22.98 36.53
C LEU A 411 25.87 -22.48 37.43
N LYS A 412 26.41 -21.28 37.15
CA LYS A 412 27.48 -20.66 37.95
C LYS A 412 26.97 -20.12 39.28
N ASN A 413 25.76 -19.56 39.30
CA ASN A 413 25.11 -19.08 40.52
C ASN A 413 24.50 -20.20 41.38
N SER A 414 24.23 -21.40 40.82
CA SER A 414 23.87 -22.57 41.61
C SER A 414 25.08 -23.21 42.31
N ILE A 415 26.29 -23.05 41.77
CA ILE A 415 27.53 -23.63 42.35
C ILE A 415 28.13 -22.71 43.44
N LEU A 416 27.88 -21.40 43.39
CA LEU A 416 28.41 -20.41 44.36
C LEU A 416 27.49 -20.10 45.56
N ARG A 417 26.52 -20.98 45.87
CA ARG A 417 25.56 -20.79 46.98
C ARG A 417 26.01 -21.33 48.35
N PHE A 418 27.31 -21.35 48.62
CA PHE A 418 27.86 -21.55 49.97
C PHE A 418 28.87 -20.45 50.29
N GLY A 419 28.37 -19.30 50.75
CA GLY A 419 29.16 -18.18 51.24
C GLY A 419 28.24 -17.03 51.71
N PRO A 420 28.53 -16.38 52.85
CA PRO A 420 27.57 -15.51 53.53
C PRO A 420 27.31 -14.21 52.75
N ARG A 421 26.05 -13.76 52.79
CA ARG A 421 25.53 -12.54 52.16
C ARG A 421 26.31 -11.29 52.61
N SER A 422 27.03 -10.66 51.69
CA SER A 422 27.34 -9.23 51.76
C SER A 422 26.53 -8.47 50.71
N ALA A 423 25.81 -7.45 51.15
CA ALA A 423 25.04 -6.56 50.30
C ALA A 423 25.95 -5.85 49.28
N GLN A 424 25.75 -6.14 48.00
CA GLN A 424 26.30 -5.33 46.91
C GLN A 424 25.18 -4.99 45.94
N THR A 425 24.84 -3.70 45.93
CA THR A 425 24.00 -3.00 44.96
C THR A 425 24.63 -3.09 43.57
N GLY A 426 24.31 -4.16 42.85
CA GLY A 426 24.78 -4.42 41.49
C GLY A 426 23.85 -3.86 40.42
N SER A 427 24.30 -2.79 39.76
CA SER A 427 23.71 -2.14 38.60
C SER A 427 23.82 -3.02 37.32
N THR A 428 23.00 -4.06 37.24
CA THR A 428 22.87 -4.91 36.04
C THR A 428 21.48 -4.77 35.43
N SER A 429 21.23 -3.72 34.66
CA SER A 429 20.02 -3.66 33.80
C SER A 429 20.20 -2.97 32.44
N ARG A 430 21.40 -2.52 32.06
CA ARG A 430 21.58 -1.74 30.82
C ARG A 430 21.65 -2.54 29.50
N SER A 431 21.77 -3.88 29.55
CA SER A 431 21.95 -4.68 28.32
C SER A 431 20.64 -5.23 27.73
N SER A 432 19.55 -5.30 28.49
CA SER A 432 18.24 -5.75 27.98
C SER A 432 17.53 -4.69 27.13
N ASP A 433 17.84 -3.42 27.35
CA ASP A 433 17.11 -2.31 26.70
C ASP A 433 17.51 -2.13 25.23
N ALA A 434 18.73 -2.48 24.83
CA ALA A 434 19.21 -2.32 23.45
C ALA A 434 18.67 -3.38 22.45
N GLN A 435 18.12 -4.49 22.95
CA GLN A 435 17.52 -5.54 22.11
C GLN A 435 16.06 -5.25 21.75
N SER A 436 15.33 -4.48 22.57
CA SER A 436 13.91 -4.17 22.34
C SER A 436 13.66 -3.09 21.26
N LEU A 437 14.72 -2.37 20.85
CA LEU A 437 14.59 -1.12 20.07
C LEU A 437 14.17 -1.23 18.60
N SER A 438 14.17 -2.42 17.99
CA SER A 438 13.82 -2.60 16.56
C SER A 438 12.53 -3.39 16.31
N TYR A 439 11.64 -3.47 17.31
CA TYR A 439 10.40 -4.25 17.23
C TYR A 439 9.52 -3.82 16.04
N THR A 440 9.23 -2.53 15.91
CA THR A 440 8.36 -1.99 14.85
C THR A 440 8.89 -2.32 13.45
N TRP A 441 10.19 -2.09 13.22
CA TRP A 441 10.88 -2.45 11.97
C TRP A 441 10.88 -3.95 11.70
N LYS A 442 11.06 -4.79 12.73
CA LYS A 442 10.99 -6.25 12.59
C LYS A 442 9.64 -6.69 12.02
N TYR A 443 8.54 -6.21 12.59
CA TYR A 443 7.20 -6.59 12.13
C TYR A 443 6.87 -5.99 10.77
N PHE A 444 7.15 -4.70 10.57
CA PHE A 444 6.89 -4.05 9.28
C PHE A 444 7.70 -4.71 8.15
N TRP A 445 8.97 -5.04 8.38
CA TRP A 445 9.77 -5.73 7.39
C TRP A 445 9.29 -7.16 7.13
N THR A 446 9.05 -7.95 8.19
CA THR A 446 8.69 -9.38 8.06
C THR A 446 7.32 -9.58 7.42
N TYR A 447 6.34 -8.74 7.77
CA TYR A 447 4.94 -8.94 7.38
C TYR A 447 4.48 -8.05 6.22
N VAL A 448 5.23 -7.00 5.86
CA VAL A 448 4.86 -6.09 4.76
C VAL A 448 5.92 -6.08 3.66
N ILE A 449 7.14 -5.63 3.98
CA ILE A 449 8.19 -5.42 2.97
C ILE A 449 8.60 -6.76 2.33
N PHE A 450 8.89 -7.78 3.15
CA PHE A 450 9.40 -9.05 2.66
C PHE A 450 8.40 -9.81 1.77
N PRO A 451 7.11 -10.01 2.13
CA PRO A 451 6.15 -10.69 1.27
C PRO A 451 5.92 -9.96 -0.05
N ILE A 452 5.67 -8.65 0.00
CA ILE A 452 5.37 -7.83 -1.18
C ILE A 452 6.58 -7.76 -2.12
N GLY A 453 7.77 -7.47 -1.58
CA GLY A 453 8.99 -7.39 -2.41
C GLY A 453 9.38 -8.75 -3.00
N SER A 454 9.16 -9.85 -2.28
CA SER A 454 9.41 -11.20 -2.84
C SER A 454 8.41 -11.54 -3.95
N TRP A 455 7.14 -11.15 -3.81
CA TRP A 455 6.15 -11.33 -4.87
C TRP A 455 6.47 -10.50 -6.12
N ALA A 456 6.90 -9.26 -5.95
CA ALA A 456 7.29 -8.39 -7.05
C ALA A 456 8.49 -8.94 -7.83
N LEU A 457 9.43 -9.59 -7.13
CA LEU A 457 10.66 -10.13 -7.70
C LEU A 457 10.57 -11.60 -8.12
N ILE A 458 9.44 -12.29 -7.90
CA ILE A 458 9.30 -13.69 -8.32
C ILE A 458 9.24 -13.86 -9.85
N HIS A 459 8.85 -12.80 -10.58
CA HIS A 459 8.71 -12.84 -12.03
C HIS A 459 9.31 -11.58 -12.70
N PRO A 460 10.16 -11.72 -13.72
CA PRO A 460 10.81 -10.59 -14.37
C PRO A 460 9.83 -9.61 -15.00
N ASP A 461 8.71 -10.10 -15.56
CA ASP A 461 7.72 -9.22 -16.19
C ASP A 461 6.93 -8.40 -15.18
N ARG A 462 6.77 -8.85 -13.93
CA ARG A 462 6.12 -8.07 -12.86
C ARG A 462 7.02 -6.95 -12.35
N PHE A 463 8.32 -7.23 -12.23
CA PHE A 463 9.32 -6.23 -11.92
C PHE A 463 9.50 -5.24 -13.09
N SER A 464 9.48 -5.73 -14.33
CA SER A 464 9.58 -4.88 -15.50
C SER A 464 8.32 -4.05 -15.70
N SER A 465 7.11 -4.60 -15.49
CA SER A 465 5.84 -3.87 -15.65
C SER A 465 5.70 -2.73 -14.66
N SER A 466 6.19 -2.89 -13.42
CA SER A 466 6.23 -1.81 -12.42
C SER A 466 7.24 -0.71 -12.76
N THR A 467 8.25 -1.02 -13.57
CA THR A 467 9.30 -0.06 -13.99
C THR A 467 9.02 0.55 -15.37
N SER A 468 8.36 -0.19 -16.26
CA SER A 468 8.15 0.19 -17.67
C SER A 468 7.08 1.25 -17.82
N THR A 469 6.08 1.29 -16.93
CA THR A 469 5.09 2.38 -16.91
C THR A 469 5.79 3.72 -16.64
N ILE A 470 6.74 3.77 -15.71
CA ILE A 470 7.55 4.98 -15.44
C ILE A 470 8.43 5.37 -16.64
N ARG A 471 9.00 4.37 -17.34
CA ARG A 471 9.86 4.62 -18.52
C ARG A 471 9.10 5.03 -19.79
N HIS A 472 7.84 4.66 -19.94
CA HIS A 472 7.06 5.06 -21.11
C HIS A 472 6.91 6.59 -21.18
N ILE A 473 6.83 7.26 -20.02
CA ILE A 473 6.79 8.72 -19.90
C ILE A 473 8.18 9.35 -20.06
N GLN A 474 9.20 8.75 -19.45
CA GLN A 474 10.59 9.22 -19.63
C GLN A 474 11.07 9.06 -21.08
N GLY A 475 10.53 8.09 -21.82
CA GLY A 475 10.78 7.88 -23.25
C GLY A 475 10.13 8.94 -24.16
N ALA A 476 9.12 9.66 -23.65
CA ALA A 476 8.47 10.78 -24.34
C ALA A 476 9.10 12.14 -23.98
N GLY A 477 10.21 12.17 -23.24
CA GLY A 477 10.90 13.41 -22.83
C GLY A 477 10.30 14.11 -21.62
N LEU A 478 9.27 13.54 -21.00
CA LEU A 478 8.60 14.08 -19.81
C LEU A 478 9.24 13.50 -18.53
N MET A 479 9.53 14.36 -17.54
CA MET A 479 9.91 13.90 -16.20
C MET A 479 8.75 13.10 -15.55
N PRO A 480 9.02 12.16 -14.63
CA PRO A 480 7.95 11.52 -13.85
C PRO A 480 7.10 12.59 -13.14
N GLY A 481 5.80 12.61 -13.38
CA GLY A 481 4.90 13.64 -12.84
C GLY A 481 4.67 14.85 -13.75
N GLN A 482 5.32 14.92 -14.91
CA GLN A 482 5.20 16.04 -15.85
C GLN A 482 4.07 15.78 -16.85
N SER A 483 2.99 16.55 -16.73
CA SER A 483 2.06 16.74 -17.85
C SER A 483 2.65 17.78 -18.81
N GLU A 484 2.20 17.84 -20.07
CA GLU A 484 2.71 18.77 -21.09
C GLU A 484 2.85 20.23 -20.58
N ASP A 485 2.04 20.64 -19.58
CA ASP A 485 2.04 21.98 -19.00
C ASP A 485 2.55 22.15 -17.54
N SER A 486 3.03 21.11 -16.82
CA SER A 486 3.49 21.32 -15.42
C SER A 486 4.45 20.25 -14.87
N ILE A 487 5.43 20.68 -14.06
CA ILE A 487 6.49 19.83 -13.43
C ILE A 487 5.96 18.97 -12.26
N PHE A 488 4.79 19.31 -11.73
CA PHE A 488 4.03 18.46 -10.80
C PHE A 488 2.58 18.50 -11.24
N SER A 489 2.12 17.43 -11.86
CA SER A 489 0.72 17.26 -12.18
C SER A 489 -0.12 17.28 -10.89
N PHE A 490 -0.70 18.44 -10.59
CA PHE A 490 -1.71 18.62 -9.54
C PHE A 490 -3.04 17.93 -9.89
N ILE A 491 -3.08 17.05 -10.91
CA ILE A 491 -4.30 16.38 -11.39
C ILE A 491 -5.07 15.73 -10.26
N TYR A 492 -4.42 15.09 -9.29
CA TYR A 492 -5.10 14.48 -8.15
C TYR A 492 -5.71 15.50 -7.20
N PHE A 493 -5.01 16.61 -6.92
CA PHE A 493 -5.58 17.70 -6.12
C PHE A 493 -6.71 18.41 -6.88
N ARG A 494 -6.54 18.61 -8.19
CA ARG A 494 -7.57 19.18 -9.07
C ARG A 494 -8.80 18.29 -9.11
N GLU A 495 -8.63 16.97 -9.18
CA GLU A 495 -9.74 16.02 -9.10
C GLU A 495 -10.48 16.13 -7.75
N ILE A 496 -9.74 16.28 -6.64
CA ILE A 496 -10.37 16.55 -5.34
C ILE A 496 -11.13 17.87 -5.41
N LEU A 497 -10.54 18.94 -5.91
CA LEU A 497 -11.15 20.27 -5.91
C LEU A 497 -12.41 20.34 -6.78
N ASP A 498 -12.35 19.74 -7.97
CA ASP A 498 -13.36 19.90 -9.02
C ASP A 498 -14.46 18.83 -8.93
N ASN A 499 -14.13 17.59 -8.51
CA ASN A 499 -15.01 16.41 -8.66
C ASN A 499 -15.30 15.65 -7.36
N SER A 500 -14.88 16.12 -6.18
CA SER A 500 -15.12 15.39 -4.92
C SER A 500 -16.57 15.28 -4.48
N PHE A 501 -17.36 16.29 -4.80
CA PHE A 501 -18.74 16.44 -4.36
C PHE A 501 -19.53 17.07 -5.49
N TYR A 502 -20.80 16.70 -5.65
CA TYR A 502 -21.67 17.44 -6.58
C TYR A 502 -21.93 18.90 -6.14
N VAL A 503 -21.69 19.20 -4.86
CA VAL A 503 -21.74 20.59 -4.36
C VAL A 503 -20.53 21.34 -4.91
N PRO A 504 -20.71 22.47 -5.60
CA PRO A 504 -19.58 23.32 -5.95
C PRO A 504 -18.82 23.70 -4.68
N TYR A 505 -17.49 23.68 -4.75
CA TYR A 505 -16.59 23.96 -3.61
C TYR A 505 -16.49 22.87 -2.52
N GLY A 506 -17.25 21.77 -2.57
CA GLY A 506 -17.09 20.68 -1.59
C GLY A 506 -15.67 20.08 -1.62
N GLY A 507 -15.05 20.03 -2.80
CA GLY A 507 -13.65 19.64 -2.98
C GLY A 507 -12.65 20.55 -2.26
N TRP A 508 -12.90 21.88 -2.28
CA TRP A 508 -12.09 22.85 -1.55
C TRP A 508 -12.15 22.62 -0.05
N VAL A 509 -13.31 22.24 0.49
CA VAL A 509 -13.48 21.92 1.91
C VAL A 509 -12.66 20.68 2.30
N LEU A 510 -12.59 19.65 1.45
CA LEU A 510 -11.74 18.48 1.70
C LEU A 510 -10.25 18.81 1.67
N CYS A 511 -9.81 19.56 0.66
CA CYS A 511 -8.42 19.99 0.55
C CYS A 511 -8.02 20.87 1.75
N ALA A 512 -8.88 21.82 2.15
CA ALA A 512 -8.67 22.62 3.35
C ALA A 512 -8.60 21.75 4.61
N GLY A 513 -9.51 20.80 4.77
CA GLY A 513 -9.51 19.84 5.88
C GLY A 513 -8.22 19.01 5.95
N LEU A 514 -7.71 18.53 4.81
CA LEU A 514 -6.44 17.82 4.71
C LEU A 514 -5.26 18.71 5.16
N ILE A 515 -5.15 19.93 4.65
CA ILE A 515 -4.06 20.86 4.97
C ILE A 515 -4.11 21.26 6.45
N ILE A 516 -5.28 21.65 6.96
CA ILE A 516 -5.49 22.00 8.36
C ILE A 516 -5.11 20.82 9.26
N GLY A 517 -5.54 19.61 8.91
CA GLY A 517 -5.22 18.39 9.63
C GLY A 517 -3.72 18.12 9.75
N ILE A 518 -2.97 18.33 8.67
CA ILE A 518 -1.51 18.18 8.64
C ILE A 518 -0.83 19.25 9.49
N ILE A 519 -1.21 20.53 9.34
CA ILE A 519 -0.62 21.65 10.09
C ILE A 519 -0.84 21.48 11.58
N PHE A 520 -2.09 21.23 12.01
CA PHE A 520 -2.42 21.04 13.42
C PHE A 520 -1.77 19.78 14.01
N GLY A 521 -1.72 18.71 13.22
CA GLY A 521 -1.05 17.47 13.61
C GLY A 521 0.46 17.66 13.78
N GLY A 522 1.10 18.38 12.86
CA GLY A 522 2.51 18.75 12.94
C GLY A 522 2.82 19.63 14.15
N PHE A 523 1.98 20.64 14.43
CA PHE A 523 2.13 21.48 15.62
C PHE A 523 1.95 20.67 16.92
N HIS A 524 0.96 19.79 16.97
CA HIS A 524 0.75 18.90 18.13
C HIS A 524 1.95 17.96 18.34
N PHE A 525 2.46 17.36 17.26
CA PHE A 525 3.65 16.52 17.33
C PHE A 525 4.88 17.30 17.78
N TRP A 526 5.08 18.53 17.31
CA TRP A 526 6.20 19.35 17.74
C TRP A 526 6.12 19.72 19.23
N LYS A 527 4.91 20.00 19.73
CA LYS A 527 4.68 20.38 21.12
C LYS A 527 4.76 19.19 22.09
N ASN A 528 4.15 18.06 21.74
CA ASN A 528 3.93 16.93 22.65
C ASN A 528 4.79 15.71 22.31
N HIS A 529 5.52 15.71 21.19
CA HIS A 529 6.25 14.56 20.65
C HIS A 529 5.40 13.30 20.42
N GLU A 530 4.08 13.47 20.31
CA GLU A 530 3.12 12.40 20.10
C GLU A 530 2.36 12.58 18.78
N VAL A 531 2.27 11.49 18.02
CA VAL A 531 1.49 11.42 16.78
C VAL A 531 0.04 11.09 17.12
N SER A 532 -0.89 11.98 16.75
CA SER A 532 -2.33 11.73 16.90
C SER A 532 -2.87 10.82 15.78
N ALA A 533 -4.01 10.18 16.00
CA ALA A 533 -4.58 9.26 15.00
C ALA A 533 -5.03 10.01 13.74
N SER A 534 -5.62 11.21 13.89
CA SER A 534 -6.00 12.03 12.74
C SER A 534 -4.77 12.45 11.93
N PHE A 535 -3.69 12.85 12.60
CA PHE A 535 -2.46 13.27 11.92
C PHE A 535 -1.83 12.11 11.14
N PHE A 536 -1.79 10.92 11.74
CA PHE A 536 -1.33 9.71 11.07
C PHE A 536 -2.12 9.42 9.79
N LEU A 537 -3.45 9.50 9.84
CA LEU A 537 -4.31 9.27 8.68
C LEU A 537 -4.15 10.34 7.60
N PHE A 538 -4.15 11.63 7.97
CA PHE A 538 -3.94 12.70 7.00
C PHE A 538 -2.58 12.58 6.31
N LEU A 539 -1.52 12.26 7.07
CA LEU A 539 -0.21 12.03 6.50
C LEU A 539 -0.21 10.81 5.56
N SER A 540 -0.92 9.74 5.92
CA SER A 540 -1.04 8.55 5.06
C SER A 540 -1.70 8.88 3.72
N VAL A 541 -2.78 9.67 3.73
CA VAL A 541 -3.47 10.12 2.52
C VAL A 541 -2.59 11.05 1.70
N PHE A 542 -1.97 12.06 2.33
CA PHE A 542 -1.12 13.03 1.66
C PHE A 542 0.09 12.38 0.98
N VAL A 543 0.82 11.53 1.71
CA VAL A 543 1.94 10.77 1.14
C VAL A 543 1.47 9.83 0.04
N SER A 544 0.26 9.28 0.14
CA SER A 544 -0.30 8.44 -0.92
C SER A 544 -0.65 9.22 -2.19
N ILE A 545 -1.18 10.44 -2.06
CA ILE A 545 -1.41 11.33 -3.21
C ILE A 545 -0.08 11.66 -3.91
N LEU A 546 0.96 12.03 -3.15
CA LEU A 546 2.30 12.28 -3.70
C LEU A 546 2.89 11.01 -4.35
N GLY A 547 2.73 9.86 -3.70
CA GLY A 547 3.18 8.57 -4.20
C GLY A 547 2.50 8.20 -5.52
N LEU A 548 1.19 8.48 -5.67
CA LEU A 548 0.50 8.33 -6.94
C LEU A 548 1.12 9.22 -8.02
N THR A 549 1.35 10.51 -7.74
CA THR A 549 1.99 11.42 -8.72
C THR A 549 3.35 10.93 -9.18
N LEU A 550 4.12 10.26 -8.32
CA LEU A 550 5.45 9.76 -8.66
C LEU A 550 5.44 8.41 -9.38
N ILE A 551 4.48 7.53 -9.06
CA ILE A 551 4.50 6.12 -9.47
C ILE A 551 3.54 5.85 -10.63
N THR A 552 2.42 6.57 -10.75
CA THR A 552 1.42 6.30 -11.78
C THR A 552 1.59 7.24 -12.98
N PRO A 553 2.06 6.73 -14.13
CA PRO A 553 2.36 7.57 -15.28
C PRO A 553 1.11 8.10 -15.97
N ASN A 554 0.05 7.30 -16.06
CA ASN A 554 -1.16 7.68 -16.80
C ASN A 554 -1.89 8.88 -16.15
N HIS A 555 -1.49 9.29 -14.94
CA HIS A 555 -2.11 10.39 -14.17
C HIS A 555 -3.64 10.38 -14.18
N GLN A 556 -4.26 9.20 -14.28
CA GLN A 556 -5.69 9.11 -14.42
C GLN A 556 -6.33 9.49 -13.09
N PRO A 557 -7.21 10.51 -13.06
CA PRO A 557 -7.79 11.02 -11.82
C PRO A 557 -8.41 9.92 -10.95
N ARG A 558 -8.92 8.87 -11.60
CA ARG A 558 -9.54 7.72 -10.94
C ARG A 558 -8.70 7.06 -9.85
N HIS A 559 -7.37 7.10 -9.95
CA HIS A 559 -6.52 6.43 -8.97
C HIS A 559 -6.65 6.98 -7.55
N ILE A 560 -7.19 8.18 -7.37
CA ILE A 560 -7.33 8.80 -6.05
C ILE A 560 -8.54 8.31 -5.26
N TYR A 561 -9.54 7.69 -5.90
CA TYR A 561 -10.82 7.36 -5.26
C TYR A 561 -10.71 6.37 -4.08
N HIS A 562 -9.67 5.53 -4.08
CA HIS A 562 -9.39 4.62 -2.96
C HIS A 562 -9.01 5.36 -1.65
N LEU A 563 -8.59 6.62 -1.71
CA LEU A 563 -8.16 7.42 -0.56
C LEU A 563 -9.31 8.17 0.12
N TYR A 564 -10.44 8.38 -0.56
CA TYR A 564 -11.58 9.13 -0.01
C TYR A 564 -12.11 8.56 1.31
N PRO A 565 -12.30 7.24 1.46
CA PRO A 565 -12.76 6.68 2.72
C PRO A 565 -11.81 7.03 3.88
N ALA A 566 -10.50 6.98 3.65
CA ALA A 566 -9.49 7.33 4.64
C ALA A 566 -9.47 8.84 4.94
N LEU A 567 -9.63 9.69 3.92
CA LEU A 567 -9.71 11.14 4.09
C LEU A 567 -10.91 11.56 4.94
N LEU A 568 -12.10 11.01 4.66
CA LEU A 568 -13.31 11.30 5.43
C LEU A 568 -13.22 10.79 6.87
N ILE A 569 -12.65 9.60 7.07
CA ILE A 569 -12.36 9.06 8.42
C ILE A 569 -11.34 9.94 9.16
N ALA A 570 -10.31 10.45 8.47
CA ALA A 570 -9.32 11.35 9.07
C ALA A 570 -9.96 12.64 9.58
N ILE A 571 -10.85 13.25 8.79
CA ILE A 571 -11.63 14.42 9.18
C ILE A 571 -12.51 14.13 10.40
N CYS A 572 -13.20 12.99 10.39
CA CYS A 572 -14.04 12.57 11.52
C CYS A 572 -13.24 12.42 12.82
N ILE A 573 -12.08 11.75 12.75
CA ILE A 573 -11.20 11.53 13.90
C ILE A 573 -10.57 12.85 14.34
N PHE A 574 -10.24 13.76 13.41
CA PHE A 574 -9.74 15.10 13.75
C PHE A 574 -10.76 15.88 14.57
N CYS A 575 -12.01 15.94 14.11
CA CYS A 575 -13.10 16.56 14.88
C CYS A 575 -13.23 15.90 16.26
N TYR A 576 -13.19 14.58 16.31
CA TYR A 576 -13.28 13.84 17.56
C TYR A 576 -12.17 14.15 18.56
N GLU A 577 -10.91 14.11 18.12
CA GLU A 577 -9.75 14.36 18.98
C GLU A 577 -9.80 15.79 19.53
N ARG A 578 -10.22 16.76 18.71
CA ARG A 578 -10.29 18.18 19.06
C ARG A 578 -11.54 18.59 19.85
N PHE A 579 -12.63 17.83 19.78
CA PHE A 579 -13.79 18.03 20.67
C PHE A 579 -13.44 17.91 22.15
N SER A 580 -12.37 17.18 22.46
CA SER A 580 -11.93 16.96 23.84
C SER A 580 -11.06 18.10 24.38
N GLU A 581 -10.58 19.00 23.54
CA GLU A 581 -9.69 20.10 23.93
C GLU A 581 -10.50 21.41 24.05
N VAL A 582 -10.53 22.01 25.25
CA VAL A 582 -11.37 23.19 25.56
C VAL A 582 -11.12 24.35 24.59
N ARG A 583 -9.85 24.60 24.20
CA ARG A 583 -9.46 25.71 23.32
C ARG A 583 -9.88 25.53 21.86
N THR A 584 -9.90 24.30 21.36
CA THR A 584 -10.19 24.01 19.93
C THR A 584 -11.60 23.47 19.70
N LYS A 585 -12.40 23.37 20.77
CA LYS A 585 -13.74 22.80 20.73
C LYS A 585 -14.68 23.54 19.76
N ILE A 586 -14.63 24.88 19.77
CA ILE A 586 -15.45 25.74 18.89
C ILE A 586 -15.09 25.50 17.42
N LEU A 587 -13.79 25.49 17.10
CA LEU A 587 -13.30 25.22 15.74
C LEU A 587 -13.73 23.83 15.26
N SER A 588 -13.66 22.83 16.13
CA SER A 588 -14.10 21.47 15.83
C SER A 588 -15.60 21.38 15.56
N TYR A 589 -16.44 22.06 16.37
CA TYR A 589 -17.88 22.12 16.12
C TYR A 589 -18.18 22.82 14.80
N LEU A 590 -17.51 23.93 14.52
CA LEU A 590 -17.67 24.68 13.28
C LEU A 590 -17.29 23.82 12.07
N LEU A 591 -16.15 23.12 12.12
CA LEU A 591 -15.71 22.25 11.03
C LEU A 591 -16.66 21.06 10.83
N TYR A 592 -17.07 20.40 11.92
CA TYR A 592 -18.06 19.33 11.87
C TYR A 592 -19.40 19.82 11.30
N SER A 593 -19.90 20.97 11.76
CA SER A 593 -21.14 21.57 11.26
C SER A 593 -21.04 21.96 9.79
N ILE A 594 -19.90 22.48 9.32
CA ILE A 594 -19.67 22.75 7.89
C ILE A 594 -19.80 21.44 7.10
N PHE A 595 -19.05 20.40 7.47
CA PHE A 595 -19.15 19.11 6.78
C PHE A 595 -20.56 18.52 6.82
N LEU A 596 -21.25 18.65 7.95
CA LEU A 596 -22.63 18.19 8.13
C LEU A 596 -23.63 19.00 7.29
N ILE A 597 -23.47 20.32 7.19
CA ILE A 597 -24.30 21.19 6.33
C ILE A 597 -24.04 20.90 4.86
N PHE A 598 -22.78 20.74 4.45
CA PHE A 598 -22.44 20.37 3.07
C PHE A 598 -23.03 19.00 2.71
N THR A 599 -22.92 18.02 3.60
CA THR A 599 -23.46 16.68 3.36
C THR A 599 -24.99 16.63 3.44
N LEU A 600 -25.61 17.11 4.52
CA LEU A 600 -27.07 17.05 4.69
C LEU A 600 -27.83 18.10 3.89
N GLY A 601 -27.34 19.33 3.85
CA GLY A 601 -28.01 20.45 3.18
C GLY A 601 -28.12 20.23 1.67
N TYR A 602 -27.05 19.72 1.05
CA TYR A 602 -27.10 19.39 -0.36
C TYR A 602 -27.99 18.18 -0.66
N TRP A 603 -27.93 17.17 0.20
CA TRP A 603 -28.78 16.00 0.08
C TRP A 603 -30.26 16.37 0.15
N SER A 604 -30.64 17.29 1.03
CA SER A 604 -32.02 17.78 1.16
C SER A 604 -32.47 18.62 -0.04
N TRP A 605 -31.57 19.35 -0.71
CA TRP A 605 -31.92 20.28 -1.79
C TRP A 605 -32.01 19.62 -3.18
N LYS A 606 -31.12 18.67 -3.49
CA LYS A 606 -30.97 18.12 -4.86
C LYS A 606 -31.03 16.59 -4.96
N SER A 607 -31.68 15.89 -4.03
CA SER A 607 -31.69 14.43 -3.99
C SER A 607 -32.09 13.71 -5.30
N SER A 608 -32.81 14.36 -6.22
CA SER A 608 -33.16 13.85 -7.55
C SER A 608 -32.10 14.15 -8.63
N ASP A 609 -31.73 15.43 -8.82
CA ASP A 609 -30.83 15.97 -9.87
C ASP A 609 -29.38 15.43 -9.76
N ILE A 610 -28.93 15.11 -8.55
CA ILE A 610 -27.61 14.51 -8.29
C ILE A 610 -27.35 13.26 -9.15
N TRP A 611 -28.39 12.45 -9.34
CA TRP A 611 -28.28 11.14 -10.00
C TRP A 611 -28.39 11.22 -11.52
N GLU A 612 -29.03 12.27 -12.04
CA GLU A 612 -29.08 12.52 -13.48
C GLU A 612 -27.71 13.00 -13.99
N ARG A 613 -26.92 13.66 -13.13
CA ARG A 613 -25.55 14.08 -13.42
C ARG A 613 -24.51 12.96 -13.26
N THR A 614 -24.84 11.88 -12.56
CA THR A 614 -23.99 10.69 -12.55
C THR A 614 -24.21 9.88 -13.80
N ASN A 615 -23.18 9.77 -14.63
CA ASN A 615 -23.05 8.64 -15.53
C ASN A 615 -22.85 7.37 -14.69
N LEU A 616 -23.92 6.81 -14.09
CA LEU A 616 -23.86 5.54 -13.36
C LEU A 616 -23.59 4.35 -14.29
N CYS A 617 -23.68 4.59 -15.60
CA CYS A 617 -23.61 3.56 -16.62
C CYS A 617 -22.18 3.21 -17.03
N PHE A 618 -21.97 1.93 -17.28
CA PHE A 618 -20.66 1.33 -17.54
C PHE A 618 -20.15 1.57 -18.94
N SER A 619 -21.05 1.74 -19.88
CA SER A 619 -20.77 1.79 -21.31
C SER A 619 -21.62 2.93 -21.89
N GLY A 620 -21.26 4.17 -21.52
CA GLY A 620 -21.97 5.37 -21.94
C GLY A 620 -23.50 5.35 -21.73
N THR A 621 -24.17 6.36 -22.26
CA THR A 621 -25.64 6.38 -22.41
C THR A 621 -26.06 6.12 -23.85
N ASP A 622 -25.12 6.18 -24.79
CA ASP A 622 -25.37 6.00 -26.21
C ASP A 622 -25.28 4.52 -26.59
N ARG A 623 -26.40 3.97 -27.07
CA ARG A 623 -26.46 2.58 -27.52
C ARG A 623 -25.68 2.38 -28.83
N ASP A 624 -25.57 3.42 -29.67
CA ASP A 624 -24.92 3.36 -30.98
C ASP A 624 -23.46 2.92 -30.92
N LEU A 625 -22.80 3.11 -29.77
CA LEU A 625 -21.41 2.74 -29.55
C LEU A 625 -21.20 1.23 -29.34
N PHE A 626 -22.18 0.48 -28.84
CA PHE A 626 -21.97 -0.89 -28.32
C PHE A 626 -22.64 -2.01 -29.11
N PHE A 627 -23.45 -1.70 -30.12
CA PHE A 627 -24.24 -2.70 -30.86
C PHE A 627 -23.43 -3.84 -31.48
N THR A 628 -22.17 -3.57 -31.84
CA THR A 628 -21.30 -4.58 -32.48
C THR A 628 -20.97 -5.76 -31.56
N ALA A 629 -20.90 -5.54 -30.23
CA ALA A 629 -20.50 -6.56 -29.27
C ALA A 629 -21.64 -7.54 -28.93
N GLU A 630 -22.87 -7.02 -28.83
CA GLU A 630 -24.10 -7.83 -28.67
C GLU A 630 -24.37 -8.65 -29.94
N ASP A 631 -24.24 -8.02 -31.11
CA ASP A 631 -24.34 -8.70 -32.41
C ASP A 631 -23.29 -9.82 -32.51
N ALA A 632 -22.03 -9.53 -32.14
CA ALA A 632 -20.93 -10.50 -32.11
C ALA A 632 -21.17 -11.65 -31.11
N GLU A 633 -21.68 -11.36 -29.91
CA GLU A 633 -22.01 -12.39 -28.91
C GLU A 633 -23.07 -13.36 -29.47
N SER A 634 -24.09 -12.83 -30.17
CA SER A 634 -25.12 -13.65 -30.81
C SER A 634 -24.55 -14.59 -31.89
N VAL A 635 -23.56 -14.12 -32.66
CA VAL A 635 -22.86 -14.92 -33.67
C VAL A 635 -22.01 -15.99 -32.98
N PHE A 636 -21.16 -15.61 -32.03
CA PHE A 636 -20.27 -16.54 -31.35
C PHE A 636 -21.02 -17.62 -30.57
N LEU A 637 -22.10 -17.27 -29.87
CA LEU A 637 -22.93 -18.25 -29.15
C LEU A 637 -23.47 -19.35 -30.07
N LYS A 638 -23.83 -19.01 -31.31
CA LYS A 638 -24.33 -19.99 -32.30
C LYS A 638 -23.21 -20.79 -32.97
N THR A 639 -22.04 -20.17 -33.17
CA THR A 639 -21.00 -20.70 -34.06
C THR A 639 -19.84 -21.39 -33.35
N VAL A 640 -19.57 -21.05 -32.07
CA VAL A 640 -18.52 -21.66 -31.25
C VAL A 640 -19.00 -23.01 -30.72
N ASN A 641 -18.82 -24.07 -31.50
CA ASN A 641 -19.24 -25.44 -31.17
C ASN A 641 -18.06 -26.40 -30.90
N ARG A 642 -16.82 -25.96 -31.14
CA ARG A 642 -15.58 -26.70 -30.86
C ARG A 642 -14.50 -25.78 -30.29
N SER A 643 -13.34 -26.37 -29.98
CA SER A 643 -12.17 -25.60 -29.55
C SER A 643 -11.84 -24.52 -30.59
N SER A 644 -11.72 -23.27 -30.16
CA SER A 644 -11.68 -22.12 -31.07
C SER A 644 -10.59 -21.10 -30.73
N VAL A 645 -10.07 -20.43 -31.75
CA VAL A 645 -9.03 -19.40 -31.65
C VAL A 645 -9.56 -18.08 -32.22
N LEU A 646 -9.52 -17.01 -31.43
CA LEU A 646 -9.87 -15.66 -31.88
C LEU A 646 -8.63 -14.92 -32.36
N TRP A 647 -8.71 -14.36 -33.56
CA TRP A 647 -7.79 -13.37 -34.08
C TRP A 647 -8.52 -12.05 -34.27
N ASN A 648 -8.45 -11.20 -33.24
CA ASN A 648 -9.06 -9.88 -33.25
C ASN A 648 -8.13 -8.87 -33.95
N LEU A 649 -8.48 -8.52 -35.19
CA LEU A 649 -7.73 -7.60 -36.06
C LEU A 649 -8.22 -6.16 -35.99
N LEU A 650 -9.21 -5.84 -35.14
CA LEU A 650 -9.61 -4.46 -34.87
C LEU A 650 -8.42 -3.62 -34.40
N SER A 651 -8.42 -2.32 -34.67
CA SER A 651 -7.37 -1.42 -34.16
C SER A 651 -7.34 -1.47 -32.63
N LEU A 652 -6.16 -1.23 -32.04
CA LEU A 652 -6.01 -1.24 -30.57
C LEU A 652 -6.88 -0.18 -29.87
N GLU A 653 -7.21 0.89 -30.59
CA GLU A 653 -8.01 2.02 -30.13
C GLU A 653 -9.52 1.81 -30.37
N HIS A 654 -9.91 0.74 -31.07
CA HIS A 654 -11.30 0.48 -31.39
C HIS A 654 -12.10 0.19 -30.11
N HIS A 655 -13.18 0.96 -29.87
CA HIS A 655 -13.97 0.88 -28.64
C HIS A 655 -14.50 -0.52 -28.34
N ASN A 656 -14.92 -1.27 -29.36
CA ASN A 656 -15.51 -2.60 -29.20
C ASN A 656 -14.50 -3.77 -29.20
N ARG A 657 -13.19 -3.50 -29.31
CA ARG A 657 -12.17 -4.55 -29.28
C ARG A 657 -12.22 -5.41 -27.99
N PRO A 658 -12.23 -4.85 -26.77
CA PRO A 658 -12.35 -5.63 -25.54
C PRO A 658 -13.69 -6.39 -25.48
N ASP A 659 -14.76 -5.77 -25.95
CA ASP A 659 -16.12 -6.30 -25.85
C ASP A 659 -16.27 -7.53 -26.74
N ILE A 660 -15.72 -7.51 -27.96
CA ILE A 660 -15.68 -8.68 -28.85
C ILE A 660 -14.89 -9.83 -28.23
N MET A 661 -13.76 -9.51 -27.58
CA MET A 661 -12.99 -10.53 -26.88
C MET A 661 -13.82 -11.14 -25.74
N LEU A 662 -14.51 -10.30 -24.96
CA LEU A 662 -15.41 -10.76 -23.91
C LEU A 662 -16.54 -11.65 -24.45
N SER A 663 -17.22 -11.21 -25.52
CA SER A 663 -18.27 -11.99 -26.21
C SER A 663 -17.78 -13.37 -26.62
N PHE A 664 -16.57 -13.46 -27.17
CA PHE A 664 -15.98 -14.72 -27.58
C PHE A 664 -15.69 -15.65 -26.39
N TYR A 665 -15.10 -15.13 -25.31
CA TYR A 665 -14.84 -15.92 -24.09
C TYR A 665 -16.13 -16.35 -23.39
N ARG A 666 -17.17 -15.51 -23.40
CA ARG A 666 -18.52 -15.88 -22.92
C ARG A 666 -19.10 -17.03 -23.71
N ALA A 667 -19.07 -16.95 -25.04
CA ALA A 667 -19.58 -18.01 -25.90
C ALA A 667 -18.87 -19.35 -25.63
N GLY A 668 -17.54 -19.33 -25.49
CA GLY A 668 -16.77 -20.51 -25.08
C GLY A 668 -17.19 -21.06 -23.72
N PHE A 669 -17.38 -20.19 -22.73
CA PHE A 669 -17.82 -20.59 -21.39
C PHE A 669 -19.20 -21.26 -21.42
N TYR A 670 -20.20 -20.61 -22.05
CA TYR A 670 -21.57 -21.13 -22.17
C TYR A 670 -21.64 -22.44 -22.95
N ASN A 671 -20.94 -22.53 -24.08
CA ASN A 671 -20.93 -23.72 -24.93
C ASN A 671 -19.99 -24.82 -24.42
N SER A 672 -19.33 -24.60 -23.27
CA SER A 672 -18.35 -25.49 -22.68
C SER A 672 -17.19 -25.86 -23.63
N GLN A 673 -16.80 -24.91 -24.47
CA GLN A 673 -15.72 -25.05 -25.44
C GLN A 673 -14.47 -24.29 -25.00
N LYS A 674 -13.31 -24.89 -25.27
CA LYS A 674 -12.03 -24.26 -24.98
C LYS A 674 -11.75 -23.16 -26.01
N VAL A 675 -11.67 -21.92 -25.53
CA VAL A 675 -11.44 -20.75 -26.38
C VAL A 675 -10.18 -20.02 -25.96
N ARG A 676 -9.48 -19.44 -26.94
CA ARG A 676 -8.27 -18.64 -26.68
C ARG A 676 -8.05 -17.57 -27.74
N GLU A 677 -7.26 -16.56 -27.39
CA GLU A 677 -6.71 -15.65 -28.40
C GLU A 677 -5.54 -16.31 -29.15
N LYS A 678 -5.32 -15.87 -30.38
CA LYS A 678 -4.15 -16.20 -31.19
C LYS A 678 -2.85 -15.82 -30.47
N ASN A 679 -1.89 -16.74 -30.41
CA ASN A 679 -0.58 -16.42 -29.85
C ASN A 679 0.25 -15.57 -30.83
N LYS A 680 1.09 -14.66 -30.32
CA LYS A 680 1.93 -13.77 -31.18
C LYS A 680 2.84 -14.50 -32.17
N LYS A 681 3.24 -15.74 -31.87
CA LYS A 681 4.11 -16.57 -32.72
C LYS A 681 3.33 -17.50 -33.67
N GLU A 682 2.01 -17.53 -33.57
CA GLU A 682 1.20 -18.34 -34.48
C GLU A 682 1.03 -17.60 -35.80
N GLU A 683 1.45 -18.24 -36.88
CA GLU A 683 1.18 -17.77 -38.23
C GLU A 683 -0.15 -18.33 -38.71
N PHE A 684 -0.84 -17.55 -39.52
CA PHE A 684 -2.06 -18.00 -40.15
C PHE A 684 -1.71 -18.87 -41.35
N ASN A 685 -2.19 -20.11 -41.35
CA ASN A 685 -2.01 -21.03 -42.45
C ASN A 685 -3.25 -21.92 -42.55
N LEU A 686 -4.02 -21.76 -43.63
CA LEU A 686 -5.29 -22.46 -43.84
C LEU A 686 -5.16 -23.98 -43.76
N GLN A 687 -4.10 -24.56 -44.33
CA GLN A 687 -3.88 -26.01 -44.28
C GLN A 687 -3.59 -26.46 -42.85
N LYS A 688 -2.74 -25.74 -42.12
CA LYS A 688 -2.43 -26.05 -40.72
C LYS A 688 -3.65 -25.92 -39.83
N ILE A 689 -4.54 -24.97 -40.12
CA ILE A 689 -5.79 -24.75 -39.38
C ILE A 689 -6.72 -25.95 -39.57
N ARG A 690 -6.96 -26.37 -40.83
CA ARG A 690 -7.77 -27.56 -41.19
C ARG A 690 -7.24 -28.88 -40.62
N ILE A 691 -5.96 -28.93 -40.25
CA ILE A 691 -5.35 -30.10 -39.60
C ILE A 691 -5.45 -29.99 -38.06
N SER A 692 -5.52 -28.78 -37.52
CA SER A 692 -5.53 -28.53 -36.07
C SER A 692 -6.84 -28.91 -35.39
N GLY A 693 -7.93 -29.06 -36.15
CA GLY A 693 -9.26 -29.37 -35.62
C GLY A 693 -9.91 -28.22 -34.86
N SER A 694 -9.26 -27.06 -34.75
CA SER A 694 -9.77 -25.88 -34.01
C SER A 694 -10.30 -24.82 -34.96
N ASP A 695 -11.47 -24.27 -34.67
CA ASP A 695 -12.02 -23.16 -35.44
C ASP A 695 -11.23 -21.88 -35.25
N TRP A 696 -11.09 -21.10 -36.31
CA TRP A 696 -10.49 -19.77 -36.25
C TRP A 696 -11.55 -18.72 -36.52
N PHE A 697 -11.67 -17.77 -35.61
CA PHE A 697 -12.54 -16.61 -35.76
C PHE A 697 -11.68 -15.39 -36.00
N ILE A 698 -11.89 -14.74 -37.14
CA ILE A 698 -11.17 -13.52 -37.49
C ILE A 698 -12.15 -12.36 -37.46
N VAL A 699 -11.77 -11.28 -36.78
CA VAL A 699 -12.64 -10.10 -36.63
C VAL A 699 -11.96 -8.84 -37.13
N THR A 700 -12.61 -8.15 -38.07
CA THR A 700 -12.17 -6.86 -38.63
C THR A 700 -13.30 -5.84 -38.59
N ASP A 701 -12.99 -4.58 -38.93
CA ASP A 701 -13.94 -3.49 -39.18
C ASP A 701 -14.80 -3.77 -40.43
N ARG A 702 -14.20 -4.30 -41.49
CA ARG A 702 -14.90 -4.65 -42.73
C ARG A 702 -14.47 -6.01 -43.27
N CYS A 703 -15.38 -6.71 -43.96
CA CYS A 703 -15.11 -8.06 -44.46
C CYS A 703 -14.02 -8.08 -45.54
N ASP A 704 -14.00 -7.07 -46.42
CA ASP A 704 -13.02 -6.92 -47.51
C ASP A 704 -11.58 -6.70 -47.01
N GLU A 705 -11.41 -6.17 -45.80
CA GLU A 705 -10.10 -5.95 -45.20
C GLU A 705 -9.44 -7.22 -44.65
N ILE A 706 -10.20 -8.30 -44.44
CA ILE A 706 -9.70 -9.55 -43.85
C ILE A 706 -8.53 -10.10 -44.67
N GLY A 707 -8.67 -10.14 -46.00
CA GLY A 707 -7.61 -10.67 -46.86
C GLY A 707 -6.32 -9.88 -46.79
N ASN A 708 -6.42 -8.56 -46.95
CA ASN A 708 -5.27 -7.66 -46.91
C ASN A 708 -4.52 -7.73 -45.58
N ARG A 709 -5.24 -7.85 -44.45
CA ARG A 709 -4.62 -7.92 -43.11
C ARG A 709 -3.98 -9.27 -42.78
N ILE A 710 -4.40 -10.34 -43.46
CA ILE A 710 -3.86 -11.70 -43.28
C ILE A 710 -2.78 -12.03 -44.31
N GLY A 711 -2.63 -11.21 -45.35
CA GLY A 711 -1.65 -11.39 -46.42
C GLY A 711 -2.11 -12.39 -47.49
N ILE A 712 -3.42 -12.59 -47.64
CA ILE A 712 -4.01 -13.44 -48.68
C ILE A 712 -5.03 -12.58 -49.45
N PRO A 713 -5.02 -12.57 -50.80
CA PRO A 713 -6.01 -11.84 -51.59
C PRO A 713 -7.44 -12.15 -51.14
N PHE A 714 -8.29 -11.12 -51.00
CA PHE A 714 -9.66 -11.29 -50.52
C PHE A 714 -10.47 -12.26 -51.38
N ASP A 715 -10.30 -12.21 -52.71
CA ASP A 715 -10.97 -13.10 -53.66
C ASP A 715 -10.59 -14.58 -53.45
N GLU A 716 -9.33 -14.84 -53.08
CA GLU A 716 -8.84 -16.20 -52.80
C GLU A 716 -9.46 -16.74 -51.51
N ILE A 717 -9.56 -15.91 -50.46
CA ILE A 717 -10.23 -16.32 -49.21
C ILE A 717 -11.72 -16.56 -49.47
N LYS A 718 -12.39 -15.66 -50.20
CA LYS A 718 -13.82 -15.77 -50.50
C LYS A 718 -14.15 -17.05 -51.28
N GLN A 719 -13.26 -17.50 -52.16
CA GLN A 719 -13.41 -18.79 -52.86
C GLN A 719 -13.16 -20.00 -51.94
N SER A 720 -12.30 -19.84 -50.93
CA SER A 720 -11.86 -20.93 -50.06
C SER A 720 -12.73 -21.19 -48.83
N VAL A 721 -13.62 -20.25 -48.48
CA VAL A 721 -14.49 -20.29 -47.28
C VAL A 721 -15.95 -20.09 -47.70
N SER A 722 -16.85 -20.91 -47.14
CA SER A 722 -18.30 -20.82 -47.41
C SER A 722 -18.86 -19.44 -47.11
N GLU A 723 -19.85 -18.97 -47.90
CA GLU A 723 -20.52 -17.69 -47.66
C GLU A 723 -21.21 -17.65 -46.27
N ASP A 724 -21.72 -18.78 -45.79
CA ASP A 724 -22.37 -18.90 -44.47
C ASP A 724 -21.42 -18.63 -43.29
N ASN A 725 -20.11 -18.70 -43.52
CA ASN A 725 -19.09 -18.45 -42.49
C ASN A 725 -18.72 -16.96 -42.37
N TRP A 726 -19.19 -16.11 -43.30
CA TRP A 726 -19.05 -14.67 -43.22
C TRP A 726 -20.23 -14.08 -42.47
N ASN A 727 -19.96 -13.56 -41.27
CA ASN A 727 -20.97 -12.99 -40.39
C ASN A 727 -20.75 -11.48 -40.31
N PRO A 728 -21.31 -10.69 -41.23
CA PRO A 728 -21.29 -9.23 -41.11
C PRO A 728 -22.16 -8.83 -39.91
N VAL A 729 -21.58 -8.06 -39.01
CA VAL A 729 -22.28 -7.44 -37.88
C VAL A 729 -22.20 -5.92 -38.02
N ARG A 730 -22.99 -5.17 -37.27
CA ARG A 730 -22.90 -3.71 -37.35
C ARG A 730 -21.48 -3.28 -37.02
N GLY A 731 -20.82 -2.51 -37.88
CA GLY A 731 -19.49 -1.96 -37.64
C GLY A 731 -18.32 -2.96 -37.51
N ALA A 732 -18.53 -4.26 -37.77
CA ALA A 732 -17.46 -5.26 -37.80
C ALA A 732 -17.84 -6.46 -38.69
N CYS A 733 -16.86 -7.31 -39.00
CA CYS A 733 -17.08 -8.56 -39.72
C CYS A 733 -16.41 -9.71 -38.98
N ILE A 734 -17.13 -10.81 -38.81
CA ILE A 734 -16.63 -12.02 -38.16
C ILE A 734 -16.58 -13.14 -39.20
N LEU A 735 -15.37 -13.60 -39.52
CA LEU A 735 -15.15 -14.75 -40.39
C LEU A 735 -14.86 -15.99 -39.54
N LYS A 736 -15.62 -17.05 -39.74
CA LYS A 736 -15.32 -18.39 -39.23
C LYS A 736 -14.51 -19.17 -40.26
N VAL A 737 -13.37 -19.73 -39.85
CA VAL A 737 -12.58 -20.65 -40.66
C VAL A 737 -12.59 -22.00 -39.96
N ASP A 738 -13.21 -22.97 -40.63
CA ASP A 738 -13.35 -24.32 -40.11
C ASP A 738 -12.00 -25.04 -40.04
N GLY A 739 -11.68 -25.53 -38.85
CA GLY A 739 -10.46 -26.29 -38.55
C GLY A 739 -10.55 -27.78 -38.78
#